data_AF-A0AAD6DYE7-F1
#
_entry.id   AF-A0AAD6DYE7-F1
#
_cell.length_a   1.000
_cell.length_b   1.000
_cell.length_c   1.000
_cell.angle_alpha   90.00
_cell.angle_beta   90.00
_cell.angle_gamma   90.00
#
_symmetry.space_group_name_H-M   'P 1'
#
loop_
_entity.id
_entity.type
_entity.pdbx_description
1 polymer ?
#
loop_
_entity_poly.entity_id
_entity_poly.type
_entity_poly.pdbx_seq_one_letter_code
_entity_poly.pdbx_strand_id
1 'polypeptide(L)'
;MPDDRMDPHYTWPLVLLTDLCTSSQAKLSRLVKSTLEDNLKSHFNRYFGTSTQAENDTHNANVNVRVWSPPGRLLESIAKGGPRRDSQSNLYALAILAYRSGRPRIIAADETTKRQLSGRFLRDRDLYSTREGGRISVILLSTQRDPDSGECSVFARRAVCSPQETMFNLDDIDYIWRDDDPQAEPFKSVHKSWGPLWAHGQGWRGTMLHDPDEEPFKFGTADILGREYYAKAVTTAFGRYLPTELAIQISNTNSLPIKMPVWNRRPSKTHLVIFLMYPATSQDLGNTYQKLVEAVPTKFLHTRDKFSTTNLDKGLALETEEWYTEARMTLELVPWDKHRMKTRRDLVNFWNEYRVWDAQLGRNEHGTMPLLYLRRPLSALDEAQFGVLTCKPLKTNPLFMLKMTFLDICTDMEKFGCVLHFITSEVHSRDKGAKEILCQPDEPFFVDPPLWLPIITTSWVRAVVFLTNQLSNAAKQTLEQLIVPPIDVDSDGSDYDFQDGQLFPEYSTVPWRENAAMIDGKVDDIWELVRTLYVYPKTAERGTISFVCVDRQFELDQSVILVQADEWDSDLEHDLLQDLPFPRLRGFKYTRASAELAYFENYNRVNIHAVNYLWSKYRRHGWPAPGILPDDPVEDIDYVDRSAYP
;
A
#
# COMPACT_ATOMS: atom_id res chain seq x y z
N MET A 1 12.98 35.45 -6.55
CA MET A 1 11.54 35.27 -6.74
C MET A 1 11.32 34.86 -8.19
N PRO A 2 11.10 33.59 -8.54
CA PRO A 2 10.29 33.31 -9.71
C PRO A 2 8.87 33.75 -9.35
N ASP A 3 8.28 34.59 -10.20
CA ASP A 3 6.88 34.99 -10.10
C ASP A 3 6.01 33.71 -10.05
N ASP A 4 5.11 33.57 -9.06
CA ASP A 4 4.19 32.41 -8.90
C ASP A 4 3.16 32.27 -10.03
N ARG A 5 3.31 33.06 -11.09
CA ARG A 5 2.53 32.97 -12.33
C ARG A 5 3.14 31.84 -13.16
N MET A 6 2.33 30.85 -13.54
CA MET A 6 2.71 29.84 -14.54
C MET A 6 3.30 30.57 -15.76
N ASP A 7 4.63 30.48 -15.92
CA ASP A 7 5.31 31.02 -17.08
C ASP A 7 4.69 30.36 -18.33
N PRO A 8 4.03 31.12 -19.23
CA PRO A 8 3.45 30.55 -20.44
C PRO A 8 4.51 29.92 -21.36
N HIS A 9 5.80 30.19 -21.12
CA HIS A 9 6.94 29.58 -21.81
C HIS A 9 7.61 28.44 -21.03
N TYR A 10 6.99 27.96 -19.95
CA TYR A 10 7.52 26.86 -19.16
C TYR A 10 7.70 25.60 -20.02
N THR A 11 8.91 25.04 -19.98
CA THR A 11 9.21 23.78 -20.66
C THR A 11 8.95 22.62 -19.70
N TRP A 12 7.86 21.90 -19.93
CA TRP A 12 7.42 20.76 -19.14
C TRP A 12 8.34 19.54 -19.35
N PRO A 13 9.10 19.13 -18.33
CA PRO A 13 9.95 17.95 -18.42
C PRO A 13 9.09 16.69 -18.29
N LEU A 14 9.14 15.84 -19.32
CA LEU A 14 8.52 14.51 -19.32
C LEU A 14 9.59 13.47 -19.02
N VAL A 15 9.54 12.85 -17.85
CA VAL A 15 10.44 11.79 -17.43
C VAL A 15 9.83 10.44 -17.75
N LEU A 16 10.60 9.57 -18.40
CA LEU A 16 10.18 8.19 -18.69
C LEU A 16 10.83 7.26 -17.67
N LEU A 17 10.05 6.79 -16.71
CA LEU A 17 10.49 5.84 -15.68
C LEU A 17 10.33 4.39 -16.11
N THR A 18 10.06 4.19 -17.40
CA THR A 18 9.81 2.91 -18.02
C THR A 18 10.35 2.94 -19.45
N ASP A 19 10.72 1.78 -19.98
CA ASP A 19 11.15 1.63 -21.36
C ASP A 19 9.94 1.70 -22.30
N LEU A 20 9.72 2.87 -22.88
CA LEU A 20 8.74 3.09 -23.95
C LEU A 20 9.44 3.02 -25.31
N CYS A 21 8.82 2.33 -26.28
CA CYS A 21 9.27 2.41 -27.67
C CYS A 21 9.01 3.82 -28.24
N THR A 22 9.76 4.20 -29.27
CA THR A 22 9.71 5.53 -29.89
C THR A 22 8.31 5.97 -30.30
N SER A 23 7.48 5.04 -30.80
CA SER A 23 6.09 5.34 -31.17
C SER A 23 5.21 5.64 -29.95
N SER A 24 5.36 4.88 -28.86
CA SER A 24 4.63 5.10 -27.60
C SER A 24 5.06 6.40 -26.93
N GLN A 25 6.35 6.70 -26.95
CA GLN A 25 6.89 7.97 -26.46
C GLN A 25 6.33 9.17 -27.25
N ALA A 26 6.34 9.11 -28.58
CA ALA A 26 5.78 10.18 -29.41
C ALA A 26 4.27 10.35 -29.20
N LYS A 27 3.53 9.25 -29.05
CA LYS A 27 2.10 9.26 -28.73
C LYS A 27 1.84 9.94 -27.38
N LEU A 28 2.59 9.56 -26.35
CA LEU A 28 2.49 10.14 -25.01
C LEU A 28 2.81 11.64 -25.02
N SER A 29 3.93 12.05 -25.61
CA SER A 29 4.31 13.47 -25.65
C SER A 29 3.27 14.34 -26.36
N ARG A 30 2.67 13.84 -27.45
CA ARG A 30 1.60 14.57 -28.15
C ARG A 30 0.35 14.70 -27.29
N LEU A 31 -0.05 13.63 -26.62
CA LEU A 31 -1.25 13.64 -25.76
C LEU A 31 -1.06 14.58 -24.56
N VAL A 32 0.07 14.47 -23.86
CA VAL A 32 0.41 15.35 -22.73
C VAL A 32 0.44 16.82 -23.16
N LYS A 33 1.05 17.12 -24.32
CA LYS A 33 1.07 18.48 -24.88
C LYS A 33 -0.34 19.02 -25.12
N SER A 34 -1.17 18.28 -25.85
CA SER A 34 -2.56 18.70 -26.13
C SER A 34 -3.35 18.96 -24.86
N THR A 35 -3.26 18.05 -23.87
CA THR A 35 -4.00 18.20 -22.61
C THR A 35 -3.51 19.40 -21.79
N LEU A 36 -2.19 19.67 -21.77
CA LEU A 36 -1.65 20.85 -21.10
C LEU A 36 -2.11 22.16 -21.75
N GLU A 37 -2.15 22.22 -23.09
CA GLU A 37 -2.64 23.38 -23.84
C GLU A 37 -4.10 23.69 -23.49
N ASP A 38 -4.95 22.66 -23.47
CA ASP A 38 -6.36 22.77 -23.10
C ASP A 38 -6.54 23.23 -21.64
N ASN A 39 -5.76 22.65 -20.72
CA ASN A 39 -5.87 22.99 -19.30
C ASN A 39 -5.35 24.40 -18.98
N LEU A 40 -4.20 24.81 -19.54
CA LEU A 40 -3.68 26.17 -19.36
C LEU A 40 -4.66 27.20 -19.92
N LYS A 41 -5.26 26.95 -21.08
CA LYS A 41 -6.30 27.82 -21.62
C LYS A 41 -7.49 27.96 -20.66
N SER A 42 -7.94 26.87 -20.05
CA SER A 42 -8.99 26.89 -19.02
C SER A 42 -8.58 27.68 -17.77
N HIS A 43 -7.37 27.45 -17.25
CA HIS A 43 -6.79 28.18 -16.11
C HIS A 43 -6.72 29.68 -16.40
N PHE A 44 -6.18 30.10 -17.54
CA PHE A 44 -6.07 31.51 -17.89
C PHE A 44 -7.45 32.18 -17.99
N ASN A 45 -8.41 31.54 -18.64
CA ASN A 45 -9.78 32.05 -18.74
C ASN A 45 -10.43 32.25 -17.35
N ARG A 46 -10.18 31.34 -16.41
CA ARG A 46 -10.74 31.36 -15.05
C ARG A 46 -10.22 32.54 -14.21
N TYR A 47 -8.93 32.85 -14.31
CA TYR A 47 -8.29 33.85 -13.44
C TYR A 47 -8.15 35.24 -14.08
N PHE A 48 -8.13 35.34 -15.41
CA PHE A 48 -7.86 36.60 -16.12
C PHE A 48 -9.02 37.09 -17.01
N GLY A 49 -10.10 36.29 -17.15
CA GLY A 49 -11.28 36.63 -17.92
C GLY A 49 -11.07 36.61 -19.45
N THR A 50 -12.16 36.53 -20.21
CA THR A 50 -12.16 36.47 -21.69
C THR A 50 -12.08 37.86 -22.33
N SER A 51 -11.10 38.69 -21.93
CA SER A 51 -10.96 40.02 -22.54
C SER A 51 -10.34 39.92 -23.94
N THR A 52 -10.82 40.75 -24.87
CA THR A 52 -10.34 40.84 -26.27
C THR A 52 -8.86 41.23 -26.40
N GLN A 53 -8.23 41.73 -25.34
CA GLN A 53 -6.79 41.99 -25.27
C GLN A 53 -6.00 40.73 -24.86
N ALA A 54 -6.62 39.80 -24.13
CA ALA A 54 -6.08 38.47 -23.89
C ALA A 54 -6.22 37.56 -25.12
N GLU A 55 -7.24 37.74 -25.98
CA GLU A 55 -7.44 36.91 -27.18
C GLU A 55 -6.27 36.93 -28.18
N ASN A 56 -5.48 38.02 -28.23
CA ASN A 56 -4.32 38.12 -29.14
C ASN A 56 -3.03 37.48 -28.58
N ASP A 57 -2.86 37.41 -27.26
CA ASP A 57 -1.67 36.82 -26.62
C ASP A 57 -1.90 35.37 -26.13
N THR A 58 -3.15 34.97 -25.86
CA THR A 58 -3.49 33.66 -25.26
C THR A 58 -3.84 32.55 -26.27
N HIS A 59 -3.98 32.84 -27.56
CA HIS A 59 -4.34 31.82 -28.54
C HIS A 59 -3.19 30.90 -28.99
N ASN A 60 -1.96 31.16 -28.54
CA ASN A 60 -0.82 30.25 -28.73
C ASN A 60 -0.10 30.02 -27.39
N ALA A 61 -0.79 29.42 -26.41
CA ALA A 61 -0.08 28.77 -25.30
C ALA A 61 0.77 27.63 -25.90
N ASN A 62 1.97 27.96 -26.37
CA ASN A 62 2.86 27.01 -27.04
C ASN A 62 3.54 26.16 -25.97
N VAL A 63 2.81 25.15 -25.48
CA VAL A 63 3.33 24.25 -24.46
C VAL A 63 4.49 23.46 -25.04
N ASN A 64 5.65 23.61 -24.42
CA ASN A 64 6.85 22.87 -24.80
C ASN A 64 7.03 21.68 -23.85
N VAL A 65 6.60 20.50 -24.26
CA VAL A 65 6.89 19.24 -23.55
C VAL A 65 8.19 18.67 -24.09
N ARG A 66 9.18 18.47 -23.22
CA ARG A 66 10.45 17.84 -23.60
C ARG A 66 10.76 16.65 -22.73
N VAL A 67 11.15 15.56 -23.37
CA VAL A 67 11.65 14.38 -22.66
C VAL A 67 12.90 14.79 -21.90
N TRP A 68 12.90 14.52 -20.60
CA TRP A 68 14.01 14.82 -19.70
C TRP A 68 14.48 13.52 -19.06
N SER A 69 15.75 13.20 -19.28
CA SER A 69 16.39 12.01 -18.72
C SER A 69 17.66 12.46 -18.03
N PRO A 70 17.66 12.66 -16.69
CA PRO A 70 18.89 12.92 -15.98
C PRO A 70 19.85 11.73 -16.11
N PRO A 71 21.18 11.95 -16.08
CA PRO A 71 22.15 10.85 -16.11
C PRO A 71 21.91 9.89 -14.94
N GLY A 72 21.92 8.57 -15.20
CA GLY A 72 21.68 7.56 -14.16
C GLY A 72 22.60 7.71 -12.95
N ARG A 73 23.89 7.97 -13.18
CA ARG A 73 24.88 8.24 -12.12
C ARG A 73 24.54 9.43 -11.22
N LEU A 74 23.87 10.44 -11.78
CA LEU A 74 23.44 11.62 -11.02
C LEU A 74 22.23 11.29 -10.13
N LEU A 75 21.32 10.45 -10.61
CA LEU A 75 20.19 9.99 -9.81
C LEU A 75 20.66 9.06 -8.68
N GLU A 76 21.58 8.13 -8.98
CA GLU A 76 22.19 7.21 -8.00
C GLU A 76 22.97 7.91 -6.88
N SER A 77 23.52 9.11 -7.15
CA SER A 77 24.27 9.87 -6.15
C SER A 77 23.37 10.61 -5.16
N ILE A 78 22.11 10.87 -5.53
CA ILE A 78 21.16 11.63 -4.70
C ILE A 78 19.98 10.78 -4.20
N ALA A 79 19.75 9.60 -4.80
CA ALA A 79 18.71 8.65 -4.42
C ALA A 79 19.31 7.26 -4.30
N LYS A 80 18.92 6.51 -3.26
CA LYS A 80 19.23 5.08 -3.20
C LYS A 80 18.31 4.38 -4.19
N GLY A 81 18.88 3.90 -5.29
CA GLY A 81 18.14 3.24 -6.36
C GLY A 81 17.50 1.94 -5.86
N GLY A 82 16.17 1.91 -5.85
CA GLY A 82 15.40 0.68 -5.69
C GLY A 82 15.40 -0.17 -6.97
N PRO A 83 14.84 -1.39 -6.93
CA PRO A 83 14.72 -2.25 -8.11
C PRO A 83 13.79 -1.65 -9.19
N ARG A 84 12.95 -0.68 -8.80
CA ARG A 84 11.93 -0.05 -9.63
C ARG A 84 12.30 1.40 -9.95
N ARG A 85 12.28 1.75 -11.24
CA ARG A 85 12.59 3.11 -11.72
C ARG A 85 11.53 4.13 -11.32
N ASP A 86 10.28 3.72 -11.21
CA ASP A 86 9.11 4.49 -10.79
C ASP A 86 8.86 4.48 -9.28
N SER A 87 9.87 4.10 -8.50
CA SER A 87 9.80 4.10 -7.04
C SER A 87 9.60 5.50 -6.46
N GLN A 88 8.98 5.58 -5.28
CA GLN A 88 8.78 6.86 -4.57
C GLN A 88 10.12 7.61 -4.35
N SER A 89 11.18 6.89 -4.00
CA SER A 89 12.51 7.48 -3.79
C SER A 89 13.02 8.20 -5.03
N ASN A 90 12.87 7.56 -6.19
CA ASN A 90 13.28 8.13 -7.46
C ASN A 90 12.39 9.31 -7.84
N LEU A 91 11.07 9.21 -7.68
CA LEU A 91 10.14 10.31 -7.95
C LEU A 91 10.45 11.55 -7.11
N TYR A 92 10.70 11.38 -5.81
CA TYR A 92 11.11 12.47 -4.92
C TYR A 92 12.43 13.10 -5.36
N ALA A 93 13.45 12.28 -5.60
CA ALA A 93 14.76 12.77 -6.01
C ALA A 93 14.75 13.47 -7.38
N LEU A 94 13.97 12.97 -8.33
CA LEU A 94 13.76 13.60 -9.64
C LEU A 94 13.08 14.96 -9.51
N ALA A 95 12.08 15.07 -8.64
CA ALA A 95 11.39 16.34 -8.38
C ALA A 95 12.37 17.38 -7.81
N ILE A 96 13.18 17.00 -6.81
CA ILE A 96 14.20 17.86 -6.23
C ILE A 96 15.29 18.23 -7.25
N LEU A 97 15.74 17.28 -8.07
CA LEU A 97 16.74 17.53 -9.12
C LEU A 97 16.21 18.50 -10.19
N ALA A 98 14.96 18.33 -10.59
CA ALA A 98 14.30 19.24 -11.51
C ALA A 98 14.18 20.65 -10.91
N TYR A 99 13.76 20.74 -9.65
CA TYR A 99 13.68 22.00 -8.91
C TYR A 99 15.03 22.73 -8.84
N ARG A 100 16.11 22.01 -8.48
CA ARG A 100 17.50 22.54 -8.51
C ARG A 100 17.91 23.06 -9.89
N SER A 101 17.29 22.53 -10.95
CA SER A 101 17.52 22.93 -12.35
C SER A 101 16.57 24.03 -12.83
N GLY A 102 15.80 24.67 -11.93
CA GLY A 102 14.83 25.71 -12.24
C GLY A 102 13.50 25.18 -12.82
N ARG A 103 13.20 23.90 -12.63
CA ARG A 103 12.02 23.21 -13.17
C ARG A 103 11.19 22.62 -12.02
N PRO A 104 10.37 23.43 -11.33
CA PRO A 104 9.65 22.99 -10.13
C PRO A 104 8.56 21.95 -10.43
N ARG A 105 8.12 21.82 -11.69
CA ARG A 105 7.03 20.92 -12.09
C ARG A 105 7.51 19.91 -13.14
N ILE A 106 7.30 18.62 -12.91
CA ILE A 106 7.63 17.57 -13.88
C ILE A 106 6.49 16.59 -14.05
N ILE A 107 6.47 15.92 -15.20
CA ILE A 107 5.53 14.86 -15.55
C ILE A 107 6.32 13.57 -15.64
N ALA A 108 5.87 12.50 -14.99
CA ALA A 108 6.50 11.20 -15.05
C ALA A 108 5.55 10.15 -15.62
N ALA A 109 6.10 9.28 -16.48
CA ALA A 109 5.44 8.09 -17.00
C ALA A 109 5.99 6.85 -16.30
N ASP A 110 5.11 6.06 -15.70
CA ASP A 110 5.44 4.85 -14.93
C ASP A 110 5.08 3.57 -15.71
N GLU A 111 5.27 2.39 -15.11
CA GLU A 111 4.93 1.12 -15.78
C GLU A 111 3.43 1.01 -16.11
N THR A 112 2.55 1.61 -15.30
CA THR A 112 1.13 1.69 -15.63
C THR A 112 0.86 2.58 -16.87
N THR A 113 1.56 3.70 -17.03
CA THR A 113 1.49 4.52 -18.27
C THR A 113 1.87 3.68 -19.49
N LYS A 114 2.94 2.87 -19.39
CA LYS A 114 3.34 1.93 -20.45
C LYS A 114 2.29 0.85 -20.69
N ARG A 115 1.73 0.27 -19.63
CA ARG A 115 0.66 -0.74 -19.72
C ARG A 115 -0.53 -0.19 -20.52
N GLN A 116 -0.96 1.04 -20.23
CA GLN A 116 -2.03 1.73 -20.96
C GLN A 116 -1.65 2.03 -22.42
N LEU A 117 -0.43 2.53 -22.67
CA LEU A 117 0.08 2.82 -24.02
C LEU A 117 0.19 1.58 -24.91
N SER A 118 0.59 0.46 -24.33
CA SER A 118 0.80 -0.82 -25.03
C SER A 118 -0.49 -1.58 -25.34
N GLY A 119 -1.63 -1.12 -24.81
CA GLY A 119 -2.90 -1.84 -24.94
C GLY A 119 -2.99 -3.11 -24.10
N ARG A 120 -2.01 -3.38 -23.22
CA ARG A 120 -1.98 -4.51 -22.27
C ARG A 120 -2.77 -4.18 -20.99
N PHE A 121 -3.95 -3.64 -21.16
CA PHE A 121 -4.88 -3.33 -20.06
C PHE A 121 -6.17 -4.11 -20.27
N LEU A 122 -6.84 -4.47 -19.18
CA LEU A 122 -8.08 -5.23 -19.19
C LEU A 122 -9.20 -4.25 -19.59
N ARG A 123 -9.59 -4.27 -20.87
CA ARG A 123 -10.40 -3.23 -21.53
C ARG A 123 -11.66 -2.81 -20.76
N ASP A 124 -12.32 -3.76 -20.09
CA ASP A 124 -13.57 -3.50 -19.37
C ASP A 124 -13.34 -3.12 -17.90
N ARG A 125 -12.18 -3.47 -17.32
CA ARG A 125 -11.89 -3.33 -15.88
C ARG A 125 -11.01 -2.15 -15.53
N ASP A 126 -10.04 -1.83 -16.39
CA ASP A 126 -9.06 -0.77 -16.16
C ASP A 126 -9.61 0.63 -16.49
N LEU A 127 -10.86 0.72 -16.98
CA LEU A 127 -11.54 1.95 -17.41
C LEU A 127 -13.07 1.82 -17.26
N TYR A 128 -13.56 1.51 -16.06
CA TYR A 128 -14.97 1.17 -15.80
C TYR A 128 -16.02 2.23 -16.20
N SER A 129 -15.67 3.40 -16.73
CA SER A 129 -16.67 4.41 -17.10
C SER A 129 -16.62 4.96 -18.53
N THR A 130 -15.70 4.54 -19.41
CA THR A 130 -15.71 5.12 -20.76
C THR A 130 -15.26 4.17 -21.85
N ARG A 131 -16.24 3.76 -22.67
CA ARG A 131 -16.10 3.04 -23.94
C ARG A 131 -15.28 3.78 -25.01
N GLU A 132 -14.79 4.99 -24.74
CA GLU A 132 -14.00 5.78 -25.68
C GLU A 132 -12.51 5.72 -25.31
N GLY A 133 -11.73 5.03 -26.14
CA GLY A 133 -10.29 4.87 -25.96
C GLY A 133 -9.55 6.22 -25.97
N GLY A 134 -8.53 6.36 -25.13
CA GLY A 134 -7.64 7.54 -25.18
C GLY A 134 -7.09 8.04 -23.85
N ARG A 135 -7.52 7.48 -22.71
CA ARG A 135 -7.12 7.96 -21.39
C ARG A 135 -5.80 7.33 -20.96
N ILE A 136 -4.75 8.14 -20.91
CA ILE A 136 -3.43 7.73 -20.43
C ILE A 136 -3.15 8.44 -19.13
N SER A 137 -2.90 7.69 -18.07
CA SER A 137 -2.51 8.25 -16.77
C SER A 137 -1.01 8.49 -16.69
N VAL A 138 -0.65 9.61 -16.06
CA VAL A 138 0.72 10.05 -15.79
C VAL A 138 0.80 10.57 -14.35
N ILE A 139 2.01 10.75 -13.84
CA ILE A 139 2.26 11.34 -12.52
C ILE A 139 2.67 12.80 -12.72
N LEU A 140 2.00 13.71 -12.02
CA LEU A 140 2.39 15.11 -11.88
C LEU A 140 3.15 15.26 -10.56
N LEU A 141 4.33 15.88 -10.64
CA LEU A 141 5.16 16.24 -9.50
C LEU A 141 5.36 17.75 -9.46
N SER A 142 5.17 18.34 -8.29
CA SER A 142 5.44 19.75 -8.02
C SER A 142 6.32 19.88 -6.79
N THR A 143 7.41 20.64 -6.89
CA THR A 143 8.34 20.93 -5.80
C THR A 143 8.26 22.40 -5.46
N GLN A 144 8.06 22.68 -4.17
CA GLN A 144 7.89 24.03 -3.66
C GLN A 144 8.79 24.23 -2.44
N ARG A 145 9.28 25.46 -2.28
CA ARG A 145 10.11 25.85 -1.14
C ARG A 145 9.39 26.95 -0.39
N ASP A 146 9.17 26.74 0.90
CA ASP A 146 8.69 27.77 1.81
C ASP A 146 9.75 28.89 1.88
N PRO A 147 9.38 30.14 1.56
CA PRO A 147 10.31 31.27 1.56
C PRO A 147 10.77 31.67 2.97
N ASP A 148 9.97 31.41 4.00
CA ASP A 148 10.22 31.82 5.38
C ASP A 148 11.04 30.78 6.13
N SER A 149 10.65 29.50 6.04
CA SER A 149 11.35 28.39 6.71
C SER A 149 12.49 27.80 5.86
N GLY A 150 12.45 27.99 4.54
CA GLY A 150 13.37 27.36 3.59
C GLY A 150 13.07 25.87 3.35
N GLU A 151 12.03 25.32 3.96
CA GLU A 151 11.63 23.92 3.86
C GLU A 151 11.07 23.58 2.48
N CYS A 152 11.30 22.35 2.03
CA CYS A 152 10.90 21.90 0.71
C CYS A 152 9.80 20.83 0.80
N SER A 153 8.74 21.04 0.04
CA SER A 153 7.62 20.10 -0.11
C SER A 153 7.55 19.61 -1.54
N VAL A 154 7.45 18.29 -1.71
CA VAL A 154 7.22 17.65 -3.00
C VAL A 154 5.82 17.06 -2.99
N PHE A 155 5.00 17.41 -3.96
CA PHE A 155 3.63 16.92 -4.11
C PHE A 155 3.55 16.03 -5.34
N ALA A 156 2.90 14.88 -5.18
CA ALA A 156 2.67 13.93 -6.24
C ALA A 156 1.17 13.67 -6.42
N ARG A 157 0.73 13.68 -7.67
CA ARG A 157 -0.65 13.38 -8.06
C ARG A 157 -0.67 12.55 -9.33
N ARG A 158 -1.63 11.63 -9.43
CA ARG A 158 -1.91 10.96 -10.70
C ARG A 158 -2.91 11.78 -11.51
N ALA A 159 -2.58 12.06 -12.76
CA ALA A 159 -3.41 12.81 -13.69
C ALA A 159 -3.72 11.98 -14.93
N VAL A 160 -4.86 12.23 -15.56
CA VAL A 160 -5.27 11.56 -16.80
C VAL A 160 -5.14 12.55 -17.95
N CYS A 161 -4.37 12.17 -18.96
CA CYS A 161 -4.36 12.88 -20.23
C CYS A 161 -5.54 12.37 -21.06
N SER A 162 -6.55 13.23 -21.25
CA SER A 162 -7.75 12.96 -22.04
C SER A 162 -8.14 14.23 -22.81
N PRO A 163 -8.50 14.14 -24.10
CA PRO A 163 -8.97 15.28 -24.88
C PRO A 163 -10.44 15.68 -24.57
N GLN A 164 -11.18 14.87 -23.82
CA GLN A 164 -12.62 15.07 -23.58
C GLN A 164 -12.96 15.45 -22.13
N GLU A 165 -11.97 15.44 -21.22
CA GLU A 165 -12.19 15.65 -19.79
C GLU A 165 -11.25 16.70 -19.20
N THR A 166 -11.78 17.53 -18.30
CA THR A 166 -11.05 18.58 -17.55
C THR A 166 -10.20 18.02 -16.40
N MET A 167 -9.79 16.75 -16.46
CA MET A 167 -9.25 15.99 -15.32
C MET A 167 -7.75 16.15 -15.10
N PHE A 168 -7.05 16.79 -16.03
CA PHE A 168 -5.67 17.21 -15.91
C PHE A 168 -5.61 18.60 -15.25
N ASN A 169 -6.13 18.77 -14.03
CA ASN A 169 -6.23 20.10 -13.42
C ASN A 169 -4.91 20.54 -12.75
N LEU A 170 -4.22 21.53 -13.33
CA LEU A 170 -3.05 22.16 -12.73
C LEU A 170 -3.39 23.00 -11.49
N ASP A 171 -4.61 23.57 -11.41
CA ASP A 171 -5.04 24.33 -10.23
C ASP A 171 -4.97 23.46 -8.97
N ASP A 172 -5.27 22.17 -9.09
CA ASP A 172 -5.33 21.29 -7.91
C ASP A 172 -3.94 21.04 -7.32
N ILE A 173 -2.88 20.94 -8.13
CA ILE A 173 -1.52 20.73 -7.60
C ILE A 173 -0.95 22.01 -6.98
N ASP A 174 -1.36 23.18 -7.50
CA ASP A 174 -0.98 24.48 -6.96
C ASP A 174 -1.87 24.89 -5.76
N TYR A 175 -3.10 24.37 -5.64
CA TYR A 175 -4.00 24.63 -4.51
C TYR A 175 -3.61 23.84 -3.26
N ILE A 176 -2.99 22.66 -3.40
CA ILE A 176 -2.41 21.88 -2.28
C ILE A 176 -1.45 22.74 -1.45
N TRP A 177 -0.80 23.73 -2.06
CA TRP A 177 0.10 24.66 -1.40
C TRP A 177 -0.58 25.56 -0.36
N ARG A 178 -1.82 25.97 -0.60
CA ARG A 178 -2.54 26.92 0.27
C ARG A 178 -3.28 26.24 1.42
N ASP A 179 -3.15 24.92 1.52
CA ASP A 179 -3.75 24.14 2.58
C ASP A 179 -2.74 24.07 3.74
N ASP A 180 -3.12 24.58 4.91
CA ASP A 180 -2.25 24.62 6.10
C ASP A 180 -1.86 23.21 6.58
N ASP A 181 -2.65 22.20 6.21
CA ASP A 181 -2.31 20.79 6.34
C ASP A 181 -2.91 20.00 5.17
N PRO A 182 -2.16 19.78 4.07
CA PRO A 182 -2.63 19.02 2.92
C PRO A 182 -2.90 17.54 3.25
N GLN A 183 -2.67 17.11 4.50
CA GLN A 183 -2.95 15.79 5.06
C GLN A 183 -4.08 15.77 6.12
N ALA A 184 -4.68 16.93 6.47
CA ALA A 184 -5.64 17.11 7.57
C ALA A 184 -7.02 16.54 7.27
N GLU A 185 -7.51 16.66 6.04
CA GLU A 185 -8.80 16.06 5.73
C GLU A 185 -8.70 14.55 5.89
N PRO A 186 -9.66 13.91 6.61
CA PRO A 186 -9.64 12.49 6.80
C PRO A 186 -9.67 11.85 5.42
N PHE A 187 -8.48 11.40 5.03
CA PHE A 187 -8.26 10.67 3.80
C PHE A 187 -9.28 9.55 3.77
N LYS A 188 -10.36 9.76 3.01
CA LYS A 188 -11.12 8.69 2.43
C LYS A 188 -10.13 8.08 1.48
N SER A 189 -9.34 7.14 2.00
CA SER A 189 -8.50 6.29 1.20
C SER A 189 -9.43 5.68 0.17
N VAL A 190 -9.42 6.29 -1.00
CA VAL A 190 -9.63 5.66 -2.29
C VAL A 190 -8.39 4.79 -2.44
N HIS A 191 -8.46 3.68 -1.70
CA HIS A 191 -7.93 2.39 -2.03
C HIS A 191 -6.90 2.44 -3.18
N LYS A 192 -5.64 2.06 -2.93
CA LYS A 192 -4.64 1.81 -4.01
C LYS A 192 -5.08 0.74 -5.03
N SER A 193 -6.25 0.17 -4.81
CA SER A 193 -6.90 -0.85 -5.60
C SER A 193 -7.98 -0.38 -6.53
N TRP A 194 -8.44 0.84 -6.31
CA TRP A 194 -9.42 1.52 -7.13
C TRP A 194 -8.61 2.56 -7.86
N GLY A 195 -8.10 2.15 -9.02
CA GLY A 195 -7.16 2.88 -9.84
C GLY A 195 -7.68 4.26 -10.27
N PRO A 196 -7.03 4.93 -11.24
CA PRO A 196 -7.05 6.39 -11.37
C PRO A 196 -8.44 7.05 -11.35
N LEU A 197 -9.51 6.38 -11.81
CA LEU A 197 -10.84 6.99 -11.99
C LEU A 197 -11.59 7.39 -10.71
N TRP A 198 -11.52 6.64 -9.60
CA TRP A 198 -12.30 6.95 -8.39
C TRP A 198 -11.66 8.00 -7.48
N ALA A 199 -10.37 8.28 -7.66
CA ALA A 199 -9.70 9.39 -7.01
C ALA A 199 -10.36 10.75 -7.34
N HIS A 200 -11.17 10.82 -8.39
CA HIS A 200 -11.77 12.04 -8.90
C HIS A 200 -13.17 12.35 -8.32
N GLY A 201 -13.88 11.36 -7.77
CA GLY A 201 -15.24 11.56 -7.22
C GLY A 201 -15.29 12.13 -5.80
N GLN A 202 -14.17 12.11 -5.06
CA GLN A 202 -14.08 12.61 -3.68
C GLN A 202 -12.94 13.63 -3.47
N GLY A 203 -12.60 14.41 -4.49
CA GLY A 203 -11.70 15.56 -4.33
C GLY A 203 -10.26 15.20 -3.96
N TRP A 204 -9.72 14.07 -4.41
CA TRP A 204 -8.33 13.71 -4.11
C TRP A 204 -7.37 14.71 -4.75
N ARG A 205 -6.68 15.50 -3.93
CA ARG A 205 -5.76 16.54 -4.39
C ARG A 205 -4.37 16.02 -4.76
N GLY A 206 -3.97 14.84 -4.29
CA GLY A 206 -2.60 14.32 -4.38
C GLY A 206 -2.08 13.95 -3.00
N THR A 207 -0.77 13.74 -2.83
CA THR A 207 -0.16 13.62 -1.50
C THR A 207 1.29 14.12 -1.50
N MET A 208 1.77 14.49 -0.33
CA MET A 208 3.13 14.94 -0.11
C MET A 208 4.09 13.74 -0.09
N LEU A 209 5.19 13.85 -0.83
CA LEU A 209 6.32 12.94 -0.78
C LEU A 209 7.36 13.47 0.21
N HIS A 210 7.96 12.55 0.96
CA HIS A 210 9.05 12.84 1.88
C HIS A 210 10.36 12.19 1.41
N ASP A 211 11.49 12.78 1.79
CA ASP A 211 12.80 12.14 1.61
C ASP A 211 12.84 10.84 2.43
N PRO A 212 12.97 9.67 1.76
CA PRO A 212 12.94 8.39 2.44
C PRO A 212 14.20 8.13 3.26
N ASP A 213 15.31 8.78 2.93
CA ASP A 213 16.63 8.59 3.56
C ASP A 213 16.89 9.61 4.69
N GLU A 214 15.87 10.37 5.08
CA GLU A 214 15.87 11.28 6.22
C GLU A 214 15.09 10.71 7.43
N GLU A 215 15.34 11.29 8.59
CA GLU A 215 14.57 10.98 9.80
C GLU A 215 13.10 11.37 9.65
N PRO A 216 12.16 10.66 10.29
CA PRO A 216 10.75 11.01 10.20
C PRO A 216 10.44 12.37 10.83
N PHE A 217 9.37 13.03 10.38
CA PHE A 217 9.01 14.40 10.80
C PHE A 217 10.11 15.45 10.62
N LYS A 218 11.14 15.15 9.84
CA LYS A 218 12.13 16.13 9.39
C LYS A 218 11.70 16.62 8.01
N PHE A 219 11.53 17.93 7.87
CA PHE A 219 11.18 18.54 6.60
C PHE A 219 12.30 18.37 5.57
N GLY A 220 11.92 18.25 4.29
CA GLY A 220 12.86 18.13 3.20
C GLY A 220 13.62 19.43 2.99
N THR A 221 14.85 19.33 2.48
CA THR A 221 15.57 20.50 1.96
C THR A 221 15.83 20.31 0.48
N ALA A 222 15.66 21.38 -0.30
CA ALA A 222 16.02 21.35 -1.71
C ALA A 222 17.53 21.27 -1.90
N ASP A 223 18.35 21.65 -0.91
CA ASP A 223 19.79 21.85 -1.06
C ASP A 223 20.58 20.53 -1.02
N ILE A 224 20.20 19.59 -0.15
CA ILE A 224 20.87 18.28 -0.03
C ILE A 224 19.87 17.20 0.40
N LEU A 225 19.89 16.06 -0.27
CA LEU A 225 19.04 14.90 0.10
C LEU A 225 19.73 14.05 1.18
N GLY A 226 18.95 13.31 1.98
CA GLY A 226 19.46 12.46 3.05
C GLY A 226 20.49 11.44 2.54
N ARG A 227 20.21 10.83 1.38
CA ARG A 227 21.16 9.95 0.68
C ARG A 227 22.43 10.67 0.25
N GLU A 228 22.29 11.85 -0.34
CA GLU A 228 23.42 12.67 -0.81
C GLU A 228 24.31 13.09 0.36
N TYR A 229 23.70 13.49 1.48
CA TYR A 229 24.39 13.81 2.73
C TYR A 229 25.14 12.60 3.28
N TYR A 230 24.48 11.45 3.38
CA TYR A 230 25.11 10.20 3.84
C TYR A 230 26.31 9.83 2.96
N ALA A 231 26.15 9.87 1.64
CA ALA A 231 27.22 9.52 0.71
C ALA A 231 28.43 10.44 0.85
N LYS A 232 28.21 11.76 0.99
CA LYS A 232 29.27 12.74 1.28
C LYS A 232 29.95 12.45 2.61
N ALA A 233 29.19 12.21 3.68
CA ALA A 233 29.73 11.93 5.01
C ALA A 233 30.60 10.68 5.03
N VAL A 234 30.14 9.57 4.43
CA VAL A 234 30.91 8.32 4.32
C VAL A 234 32.18 8.55 3.49
N THR A 235 32.07 9.20 2.33
CA THR A 235 33.21 9.46 1.46
C THR A 235 34.25 10.33 2.17
N THR A 236 33.84 11.35 2.92
CA THR A 236 34.74 12.18 3.73
C THR A 236 35.39 11.41 4.87
N ALA A 237 34.63 10.57 5.59
CA ALA A 237 35.15 9.79 6.72
C ALA A 237 36.19 8.75 6.28
N PHE A 238 35.93 8.05 5.18
CA PHE A 238 36.82 7.01 4.66
C PHE A 238 37.87 7.51 3.68
N GLY A 239 37.70 8.68 3.07
CA GLY A 239 38.64 9.21 2.06
C GLY A 239 40.04 9.49 2.59
N ARG A 240 40.24 9.50 3.91
CA ARG A 240 41.57 9.56 4.55
C ARG A 240 42.28 8.19 4.63
N TYR A 241 41.52 7.10 4.52
CA TYR A 241 42.01 5.73 4.74
C TYR A 241 41.87 4.85 3.50
N LEU A 242 40.99 5.21 2.56
CA LEU A 242 40.67 4.46 1.36
C LEU A 242 40.71 5.37 0.12
N PRO A 243 41.10 4.84 -1.05
CA PRO A 243 40.86 5.49 -2.34
C PRO A 243 39.41 5.97 -2.47
N THR A 244 39.21 7.13 -3.10
CA THR A 244 37.91 7.75 -3.29
C THR A 244 36.90 6.79 -3.93
N GLU A 245 37.34 5.97 -4.87
CA GLU A 245 36.52 4.97 -5.56
C GLU A 245 35.99 3.92 -4.58
N LEU A 246 36.82 3.45 -3.65
CA LEU A 246 36.42 2.49 -2.61
C LEU A 246 35.52 3.15 -1.56
N ALA A 247 35.79 4.40 -1.18
CA ALA A 247 34.93 5.14 -0.26
C ALA A 247 33.53 5.38 -0.86
N ILE A 248 33.44 5.71 -2.15
CA ILE A 248 32.18 5.81 -2.90
C ILE A 248 31.49 4.45 -2.95
N GLN A 249 32.21 3.37 -3.26
CA GLN A 249 31.65 2.02 -3.28
C GLN A 249 31.06 1.62 -1.92
N ILE A 250 31.73 1.93 -0.81
CA ILE A 250 31.23 1.69 0.54
C ILE A 250 29.94 2.49 0.79
N SER A 251 29.90 3.77 0.41
CA SER A 251 28.69 4.59 0.53
C SER A 251 27.52 4.06 -0.29
N ASN A 252 27.80 3.41 -1.41
CA ASN A 252 26.84 2.76 -2.31
C ASN A 252 26.47 1.34 -1.87
N THR A 253 27.19 0.77 -0.92
CA THR A 253 26.83 -0.54 -0.38
C THR A 253 25.58 -0.38 0.45
N ASN A 254 24.54 -1.15 0.14
CA ASN A 254 23.30 -1.14 0.91
C ASN A 254 23.62 -1.39 2.38
N SER A 255 23.00 -0.60 3.27
CA SER A 255 22.88 -0.97 4.67
C SER A 255 22.43 -2.44 4.75
N LEU A 256 23.02 -3.20 5.69
CA LEU A 256 22.59 -4.56 5.97
C LEU A 256 21.05 -4.57 6.06
N PRO A 257 20.36 -5.55 5.45
CA PRO A 257 18.91 -5.61 5.50
C PRO A 257 18.50 -5.54 6.96
N ILE A 258 17.57 -4.64 7.25
CA ILE A 258 17.04 -4.48 8.59
C ILE A 258 16.34 -5.79 8.92
N LYS A 259 16.90 -6.51 9.89
CA LYS A 259 16.33 -7.77 10.37
C LYS A 259 15.49 -7.48 11.59
N MET A 260 14.40 -8.22 11.72
CA MET A 260 13.65 -8.26 12.95
C MET A 260 14.58 -8.73 14.08
N PRO A 261 14.55 -8.07 15.26
CA PRO A 261 15.27 -8.59 16.40
C PRO A 261 14.74 -9.99 16.74
N VAL A 262 15.61 -10.83 17.29
CA VAL A 262 15.14 -12.07 17.93
C VAL A 262 14.30 -11.66 19.13
N TRP A 263 13.02 -12.01 19.09
CA TRP A 263 12.06 -11.71 20.12
C TRP A 263 12.27 -12.64 21.31
N ASN A 264 12.40 -12.08 22.52
CA ASN A 264 12.27 -12.92 23.72
C ASN A 264 10.81 -13.33 23.90
N ARG A 265 9.90 -12.39 23.66
CA ARG A 265 8.48 -12.60 23.55
C ARG A 265 7.96 -11.72 22.44
N ARG A 266 7.17 -12.30 21.52
CA ARG A 266 6.58 -11.51 20.44
C ARG A 266 5.55 -10.52 21.02
N PRO A 267 5.30 -9.39 20.35
CA PRO A 267 4.23 -8.51 20.78
C PRO A 267 2.88 -9.25 20.75
N SER A 268 2.08 -9.06 21.79
CA SER A 268 0.88 -9.84 22.06
C SER A 268 -0.15 -9.01 22.83
N LYS A 269 -1.35 -9.56 23.07
CA LYS A 269 -2.43 -8.83 23.76
C LYS A 269 -1.98 -8.26 25.11
N THR A 270 -0.97 -8.89 25.74
CA THR A 270 -0.44 -8.54 27.07
C THR A 270 1.05 -8.17 27.06
N HIS A 271 1.68 -8.02 25.89
CA HIS A 271 3.10 -7.69 25.78
C HIS A 271 3.32 -6.47 24.88
N LEU A 272 3.64 -5.34 25.52
CA LEU A 272 3.94 -4.07 24.89
C LEU A 272 5.43 -4.01 24.50
N VAL A 273 5.70 -3.65 23.26
CA VAL A 273 7.07 -3.54 22.74
C VAL A 273 7.28 -2.13 22.20
N ILE A 274 8.35 -1.46 22.66
CA ILE A 274 8.73 -0.12 22.20
C ILE A 274 10.17 -0.15 21.67
N PHE A 275 10.34 0.34 20.43
CA PHE A 275 11.63 0.41 19.76
C PHE A 275 12.34 1.74 20.04
N LEU A 276 13.64 1.71 20.29
CA LEU A 276 14.43 2.93 20.51
C LEU A 276 15.19 3.28 19.24
N MET A 277 14.86 4.41 18.61
CA MET A 277 15.52 4.89 17.38
C MET A 277 16.78 5.71 17.63
N TYR A 278 17.32 5.68 18.85
CA TYR A 278 18.53 6.40 19.23
C TYR A 278 19.51 5.46 19.95
N PRO A 279 20.82 5.64 19.78
CA PRO A 279 21.81 4.95 20.59
C PRO A 279 21.59 5.31 22.07
N ALA A 280 21.27 4.30 22.89
CA ALA A 280 20.94 4.48 24.30
C ALA A 280 22.03 3.84 25.17
N THR A 281 22.48 4.54 26.20
CA THR A 281 23.35 3.93 27.21
C THR A 281 22.55 2.97 28.10
N SER A 282 23.21 2.07 28.83
CA SER A 282 22.53 1.21 29.81
C SER A 282 21.74 2.00 30.86
N GLN A 283 22.20 3.21 31.20
CA GLN A 283 21.51 4.11 32.11
C GLN A 283 20.25 4.71 31.48
N ASP A 284 20.32 5.16 30.22
CA ASP A 284 19.15 5.68 29.49
C ASP A 284 18.07 4.60 29.33
N LEU A 285 18.49 3.37 29.03
CA LEU A 285 17.62 2.20 28.95
C LEU A 285 16.93 1.92 30.27
N GLY A 286 17.70 1.83 31.37
CA GLY A 286 17.16 1.57 32.71
C GLY A 286 16.17 2.64 33.17
N ASN A 287 16.50 3.92 32.96
CA ASN A 287 15.63 5.04 33.30
C ASN A 287 14.34 5.04 32.48
N THR A 288 14.43 4.81 31.17
CA THR A 288 13.26 4.76 30.27
C THR A 288 12.36 3.58 30.64
N TYR A 289 12.95 2.41 30.89
CA TYR A 289 12.23 1.21 31.28
C TYR A 289 11.47 1.42 32.59
N GLN A 290 12.15 1.95 33.62
CA GLN A 290 11.56 2.18 34.93
C GLN A 290 10.33 3.10 34.87
N LYS A 291 10.45 4.24 34.16
CA LYS A 291 9.34 5.19 33.97
C LYS A 291 8.13 4.55 33.29
N LEU A 292 8.37 3.71 32.28
CA LEU A 292 7.29 3.02 31.56
C LEU A 292 6.66 1.91 32.39
N VAL A 293 7.45 1.11 33.11
CA VAL A 293 6.93 0.04 33.98
C VAL A 293 6.09 0.60 35.13
N GLU A 294 6.41 1.78 35.67
CA GLU A 294 5.59 2.44 36.69
C GLU A 294 4.26 2.97 36.11
N ALA A 295 4.28 3.42 34.85
CA ALA A 295 3.13 4.02 34.21
C ALA A 295 2.17 3.02 33.55
N VAL A 296 2.67 1.93 32.98
CA VAL A 296 1.85 0.93 32.28
C VAL A 296 0.73 0.39 33.19
N PRO A 297 0.98 -0.09 34.42
CA PRO A 297 -0.09 -0.55 35.30
C PRO A 297 -1.08 0.57 35.61
N THR A 298 -0.63 1.78 35.93
CA THR A 298 -1.52 2.87 36.36
C THR A 298 -2.39 3.43 35.23
N LYS A 299 -1.95 3.36 33.97
CA LYS A 299 -2.65 3.91 32.81
C LYS A 299 -3.42 2.88 31.99
N PHE A 300 -3.10 1.58 32.12
CA PHE A 300 -3.85 0.48 31.50
C PHE A 300 -4.87 -0.18 32.46
N LEU A 301 -4.99 0.31 33.71
CA LEU A 301 -5.94 -0.23 34.71
C LEU A 301 -7.39 0.23 34.46
N HIS A 302 -8.22 -0.74 34.05
CA HIS A 302 -9.65 -0.95 34.32
C HIS A 302 -10.59 0.26 34.43
N THR A 303 -10.93 0.93 33.33
CA THR A 303 -12.26 1.56 33.26
C THR A 303 -13.28 0.54 32.77
N ARG A 304 -14.16 0.15 33.69
CA ARG A 304 -15.26 -0.81 33.56
C ARG A 304 -16.42 -0.24 32.72
N ASP A 305 -16.13 0.50 31.66
CA ASP A 305 -17.18 1.05 30.82
C ASP A 305 -17.55 0.02 29.76
N LYS A 306 -18.70 -0.64 30.01
CA LYS A 306 -19.46 -1.39 29.02
C LYS A 306 -19.76 -0.44 27.86
N PHE A 307 -18.92 -0.44 26.84
CA PHE A 307 -19.26 0.19 25.57
C PHE A 307 -20.26 -0.70 24.84
N SER A 308 -21.55 -0.41 25.05
CA SER A 308 -22.61 -0.91 24.19
C SER A 308 -22.57 -0.13 22.88
N THR A 309 -21.84 -0.62 21.87
CA THR A 309 -22.05 -0.18 20.49
C THR A 309 -23.31 -0.86 19.96
N THR A 310 -24.46 -0.21 20.13
CA THR A 310 -25.67 -0.54 19.38
C THR A 310 -25.45 -0.14 17.92
N ASN A 311 -25.21 -1.10 17.03
CA ASN A 311 -25.31 -0.89 15.60
C ASN A 311 -26.80 -0.64 15.28
N LEU A 312 -27.17 0.62 15.05
CA LEU A 312 -28.54 1.05 14.77
C LEU A 312 -29.13 0.48 13.47
N ASP A 313 -28.31 -0.11 12.59
CA ASP A 313 -28.74 -0.58 11.27
C ASP A 313 -28.97 -2.09 11.13
N LYS A 314 -28.69 -2.93 12.14
CA LYS A 314 -28.83 -4.40 11.96
C LYS A 314 -29.50 -5.19 13.09
N GLY A 315 -30.10 -4.55 14.09
CA GLY A 315 -30.89 -5.25 15.13
C GLY A 315 -30.14 -6.34 15.93
N LEU A 316 -28.84 -6.49 15.72
CA LEU A 316 -27.96 -7.43 16.39
C LEU A 316 -27.23 -6.68 17.49
N ALA A 317 -27.69 -6.87 18.72
CA ALA A 317 -26.92 -6.55 19.91
C ALA A 317 -25.70 -7.48 19.92
N LEU A 318 -24.50 -6.96 19.68
CA LEU A 318 -23.28 -7.67 20.02
C LEU A 318 -23.25 -7.81 21.55
N GLU A 319 -23.32 -9.05 22.05
CA GLU A 319 -23.03 -9.34 23.44
C GLU A 319 -21.61 -8.84 23.74
N THR A 320 -21.51 -7.95 24.72
CA THR A 320 -20.24 -7.45 25.22
C THR A 320 -19.70 -8.48 26.19
N GLU A 321 -18.69 -9.25 25.78
CA GLU A 321 -17.96 -10.12 26.70
C GLU A 321 -17.32 -9.26 27.81
N GLU A 322 -17.65 -9.56 29.06
CA GLU A 322 -17.00 -8.97 30.23
C GLU A 322 -15.58 -9.52 30.32
N TRP A 323 -14.59 -8.65 30.06
CA TRP A 323 -13.19 -9.03 30.27
C TRP A 323 -12.82 -9.00 31.75
N TYR A 324 -12.34 -10.14 32.24
CA TYR A 324 -11.43 -10.21 33.38
C TYR A 324 -9.99 -10.15 32.84
N THR A 325 -9.32 -9.01 32.95
CA THR A 325 -7.86 -8.96 32.79
C THR A 325 -7.18 -9.07 34.15
N GLU A 326 -6.94 -10.29 34.62
CA GLU A 326 -5.90 -10.52 35.63
C GLU A 326 -4.47 -10.37 35.04
N ALA A 327 -4.33 -10.26 33.71
CA ALA A 327 -3.02 -10.23 33.06
C ALA A 327 -2.37 -8.84 33.14
N ARG A 328 -1.33 -8.73 33.98
CA ARG A 328 -0.40 -7.59 34.00
C ARG A 328 0.24 -7.43 32.62
N MET A 329 0.08 -6.26 31.99
CA MET A 329 0.79 -5.93 30.76
C MET A 329 2.30 -5.95 31.02
N THR A 330 3.03 -6.70 30.21
CA THR A 330 4.49 -6.79 30.24
C THR A 330 5.08 -5.83 29.22
N LEU A 331 6.31 -5.36 29.46
CA LEU A 331 6.99 -4.36 28.63
C LEU A 331 8.36 -4.87 28.18
N GLU A 332 8.67 -4.71 26.89
CA GLU A 332 10.02 -4.84 26.33
C GLU A 332 10.46 -3.55 25.63
N LEU A 333 11.69 -3.12 25.91
CA LEU A 333 12.39 -2.07 25.14
C LEU A 333 13.40 -2.72 24.21
N VAL A 334 13.27 -2.47 22.92
CA VAL A 334 14.23 -2.95 21.92
C VAL A 334 15.25 -1.84 21.64
N PRO A 335 16.54 -2.00 22.03
CA PRO A 335 17.55 -0.98 21.83
C PRO A 335 17.94 -0.84 20.37
N TRP A 336 18.39 0.36 20.00
CA TRP A 336 18.76 0.74 18.63
C TRP A 336 19.74 -0.24 17.98
N ASP A 337 20.75 -0.72 18.70
CA ASP A 337 21.78 -1.62 18.14
C ASP A 337 21.23 -2.94 17.60
N LYS A 338 20.04 -3.38 18.06
CA LYS A 338 19.40 -4.63 17.60
C LYS A 338 18.68 -4.49 16.26
N HIS A 339 18.24 -3.29 15.87
CA HIS A 339 17.43 -3.07 14.66
C HIS A 339 17.98 -1.98 13.74
N ARG A 340 18.74 -1.02 14.27
CA ARG A 340 19.45 0.08 13.58
C ARG A 340 18.58 0.97 12.71
N MET A 341 17.28 1.00 12.96
CA MET A 341 16.34 1.86 12.24
C MET A 341 16.62 3.33 12.53
N LYS A 342 16.67 4.17 11.48
CA LYS A 342 16.85 5.62 11.63
C LYS A 342 15.98 6.44 10.68
N THR A 343 15.88 6.02 9.43
CA THR A 343 15.21 6.76 8.37
C THR A 343 13.76 6.33 8.16
N ARG A 344 12.98 7.09 7.38
CA ARG A 344 11.64 6.66 6.94
C ARG A 344 11.71 5.33 6.18
N ARG A 345 12.71 5.16 5.30
CA ARG A 345 12.95 3.91 4.58
C ARG A 345 13.18 2.75 5.52
N ASP A 346 13.99 2.95 6.56
CA ASP A 346 14.28 1.91 7.54
C ASP A 346 13.02 1.45 8.28
N LEU A 347 12.18 2.40 8.70
CA LEU A 347 10.91 2.11 9.38
C LEU A 347 9.92 1.38 8.47
N VAL A 348 9.81 1.80 7.21
CA VAL A 348 8.90 1.17 6.25
C VAL A 348 9.35 -0.25 5.90
N ASN A 349 10.65 -0.47 5.73
CA ASN A 349 11.23 -1.80 5.52
C ASN A 349 11.03 -2.69 6.76
N PHE A 350 11.29 -2.16 7.96
CA PHE A 350 11.04 -2.89 9.19
C PHE A 350 9.55 -3.22 9.37
N TRP A 351 8.64 -2.30 9.03
CA TRP A 351 7.21 -2.54 9.10
C TRP A 351 6.76 -3.72 8.24
N ASN A 352 7.32 -3.86 7.03
CA ASN A 352 7.01 -5.01 6.17
C ASN A 352 7.41 -6.34 6.82
N GLU A 353 8.55 -6.36 7.51
CA GLU A 353 9.00 -7.51 8.28
C GLU A 353 8.22 -7.68 9.58
N TYR A 354 7.68 -6.61 10.16
CA TYR A 354 6.94 -6.61 11.43
C TYR A 354 5.49 -7.08 11.28
N ARG A 355 4.77 -6.58 10.27
CA ARG A 355 3.33 -6.85 10.11
C ARG A 355 2.98 -8.32 9.85
N VAL A 356 3.91 -9.08 9.26
CA VAL A 356 3.67 -10.49 8.93
C VAL A 356 3.57 -11.35 10.19
N TRP A 357 4.10 -10.89 11.32
CA TRP A 357 4.01 -11.60 12.59
C TRP A 357 2.62 -11.49 13.23
N ASP A 358 1.70 -10.75 12.62
CA ASP A 358 0.33 -10.53 13.11
C ASP A 358 0.30 -10.17 14.60
N ALA A 359 1.26 -9.35 15.01
CA ALA A 359 1.34 -8.81 16.36
C ALA A 359 0.00 -8.14 16.70
N GLN A 360 -0.60 -8.51 17.83
CA GLN A 360 -1.86 -7.95 18.31
C GLN A 360 -1.63 -7.19 19.60
N LEU A 361 -2.38 -6.10 19.81
CA LEU A 361 -2.35 -5.33 21.05
C LEU A 361 -3.76 -4.85 21.36
N GLY A 362 -4.32 -5.27 22.50
CA GLY A 362 -5.65 -4.85 22.97
C GLY A 362 -6.82 -5.79 22.57
N ARG A 363 -8.04 -5.23 22.57
CA ARG A 363 -9.34 -5.95 22.44
C ARG A 363 -9.69 -6.38 21.01
N ASN A 364 -9.07 -5.79 19.98
CA ASN A 364 -9.49 -6.03 18.60
C ASN A 364 -8.67 -7.16 17.95
N GLU A 365 -9.26 -8.34 17.82
CA GLU A 365 -8.66 -9.52 17.17
C GLU A 365 -8.31 -9.29 15.70
N HIS A 366 -8.74 -8.16 15.13
CA HIS A 366 -8.57 -7.80 13.73
C HIS A 366 -7.60 -6.62 13.52
N GLY A 367 -7.03 -6.06 14.59
CA GLY A 367 -6.09 -4.95 14.51
C GLY A 367 -4.63 -5.41 14.47
N THR A 368 -3.88 -5.04 13.43
CA THR A 368 -2.41 -5.12 13.45
C THR A 368 -1.87 -4.17 14.51
N MET A 369 -1.03 -4.67 15.41
CA MET A 369 -0.38 -3.85 16.44
C MET A 369 0.43 -2.74 15.77
N PRO A 370 0.31 -1.48 16.23
CA PRO A 370 1.18 -0.42 15.75
C PRO A 370 2.62 -0.67 16.19
N LEU A 371 3.57 -0.25 15.36
CA LEU A 371 4.97 -0.19 15.74
C LEU A 371 5.17 1.10 16.54
N LEU A 372 5.45 0.95 17.83
CA LEU A 372 5.70 2.05 18.76
C LEU A 372 7.20 2.29 18.91
N TYR A 373 7.62 3.55 18.84
CA TYR A 373 9.03 3.88 18.96
C TYR A 373 9.30 5.23 19.62
N LEU A 374 10.49 5.37 20.18
CA LEU A 374 11.01 6.61 20.75
C LEU A 374 12.19 7.12 19.93
N ARG A 375 12.14 8.39 19.54
CA ARG A 375 13.22 9.06 18.79
C ARG A 375 14.30 9.67 19.68
N ARG A 376 13.99 9.91 20.95
CA ARG A 376 14.88 10.55 21.92
C ARG A 376 14.71 9.89 23.29
N PRO A 377 15.70 10.01 24.19
CA PRO A 377 15.57 9.61 25.58
C PRO A 377 14.32 10.18 26.24
N LEU A 378 13.66 9.37 27.08
CA LEU A 378 12.42 9.74 27.75
C LEU A 378 12.69 10.71 28.91
N SER A 379 12.48 12.01 28.68
CA SER A 379 12.62 13.06 29.72
C SER A 379 11.44 13.05 30.69
N ALA A 380 10.21 13.20 30.20
CA ALA A 380 8.96 13.17 30.96
C ALA A 380 7.90 12.41 30.16
N LEU A 381 7.10 11.56 30.83
CA LEU A 381 6.15 10.68 30.13
C LEU A 381 5.00 11.45 29.46
N ASP A 382 4.48 12.47 30.13
CA ASP A 382 3.33 13.26 29.65
C ASP A 382 3.71 14.20 28.49
N GLU A 383 4.99 14.55 28.36
CA GLU A 383 5.51 15.39 27.28
C GLU A 383 6.12 14.57 26.13
N ALA A 384 6.43 13.30 26.39
CA ALA A 384 7.10 12.46 25.42
C ALA A 384 6.20 12.12 24.24
N GLN A 385 6.66 12.50 23.05
CA GLN A 385 6.03 12.12 21.80
C GLN A 385 6.60 10.78 21.32
N PHE A 386 5.76 9.76 21.42
CA PHE A 386 5.98 8.46 20.83
C PHE A 386 5.68 8.55 19.34
N GLY A 387 6.55 7.94 18.55
CA GLY A 387 6.24 7.63 17.17
C GLY A 387 5.37 6.39 17.12
N VAL A 388 4.26 6.48 16.38
CA VAL A 388 3.33 5.39 16.16
C VAL A 388 3.22 5.17 14.67
N LEU A 389 3.70 4.02 14.20
CA LEU A 389 3.53 3.58 12.82
C LEU A 389 2.40 2.56 12.77
N THR A 390 1.36 2.85 12.00
CA THR A 390 0.15 2.02 11.92
C THR A 390 -0.43 2.02 10.52
N CYS A 391 -1.33 1.08 10.23
CA CYS A 391 -2.14 1.07 9.01
C CYS A 391 -3.61 0.96 9.38
N LYS A 392 -4.52 1.36 8.47
CA LYS A 392 -5.96 1.13 8.69
C LYS A 392 -6.22 -0.38 8.71
N PRO A 393 -6.90 -0.94 9.74
CA PRO A 393 -7.19 -2.38 9.84
C PRO A 393 -7.92 -2.96 8.62
N LEU A 394 -8.72 -2.12 7.93
CA LEU A 394 -9.53 -2.51 6.76
C LEU A 394 -8.99 -1.93 5.43
N LYS A 395 -7.87 -1.18 5.45
CA LYS A 395 -7.27 -0.53 4.27
C LYS A 395 -5.75 -0.51 4.41
N THR A 396 -5.09 -1.59 4.03
CA THR A 396 -3.69 -1.91 4.41
C THR A 396 -2.59 -1.14 3.65
N ASN A 397 -2.86 0.02 3.07
CA ASN A 397 -2.01 0.57 2.01
C ASN A 397 -1.25 1.87 2.28
N PRO A 398 -1.81 2.89 2.95
CA PRO A 398 -0.99 3.98 3.49
C PRO A 398 -0.56 3.62 4.91
N LEU A 399 0.76 3.63 5.13
CA LEU A 399 1.30 3.62 6.49
C LEU A 399 1.19 5.04 7.03
N PHE A 400 0.60 5.17 8.20
CA PHE A 400 0.49 6.42 8.90
C PHE A 400 1.50 6.43 10.02
N MET A 401 2.28 7.49 10.05
CA MET A 401 3.17 7.79 11.15
C MET A 401 2.59 8.95 11.94
N LEU A 402 2.44 8.76 13.24
CA LEU A 402 1.86 9.75 14.15
C LEU A 402 2.83 10.04 15.28
N LYS A 403 2.81 11.29 15.75
CA LYS A 403 3.34 11.64 17.08
C LYS A 403 2.20 11.60 18.07
N MET A 404 2.27 10.71 19.05
CA MET A 404 1.26 10.57 20.10
C MET A 404 1.90 10.64 21.47
N THR A 405 1.18 11.16 22.46
CA THR A 405 1.62 11.00 23.86
C THR A 405 1.37 9.56 24.31
N PHE A 406 2.06 9.14 25.37
CA PHE A 406 1.79 7.82 25.97
C PHE A 406 0.34 7.69 26.43
N LEU A 407 -0.25 8.78 26.94
CA LEU A 407 -1.63 8.82 27.41
C LEU A 407 -2.63 8.62 26.27
N ASP A 408 -2.41 9.25 25.12
CA ASP A 408 -3.27 9.08 23.93
C ASP A 408 -3.26 7.63 23.45
N ILE A 409 -2.06 7.02 23.43
CA ILE A 409 -1.86 5.61 23.05
C ILE A 409 -2.65 4.70 24.00
N CYS A 410 -2.52 4.90 25.32
CA CYS A 410 -3.27 4.13 26.33
C CYS A 410 -4.79 4.32 26.16
N THR A 411 -5.23 5.57 26.00
CA THR A 411 -6.66 5.93 25.87
C THR A 411 -7.28 5.29 24.64
N ASP A 412 -6.58 5.29 23.50
CA ASP A 412 -7.08 4.65 22.28
C ASP A 412 -7.20 3.13 22.47
N MET A 413 -6.17 2.50 23.04
CA MET A 413 -6.20 1.06 23.30
C MET A 413 -7.31 0.66 24.27
N GLU A 414 -7.57 1.46 25.30
CA GLU A 414 -8.64 1.21 26.25
C GLU A 414 -10.02 1.36 25.60
N LYS A 415 -10.25 2.45 24.86
CA LYS A 415 -11.55 2.76 24.26
C LYS A 415 -11.88 1.86 23.06
N PHE A 416 -10.89 1.54 22.24
CA PHE A 416 -11.10 0.94 20.92
C PHE A 416 -10.44 -0.41 20.75
N GLY A 417 -9.71 -0.89 21.77
CA GLY A 417 -8.97 -2.13 21.68
C GLY A 417 -7.81 -2.12 20.70
N CYS A 418 -7.44 -0.94 20.17
CA CYS A 418 -6.34 -0.74 19.23
C CYS A 418 -5.96 0.76 19.21
N VAL A 419 -4.79 1.11 18.69
CA VAL A 419 -4.42 2.53 18.51
C VAL A 419 -5.12 3.06 17.25
N LEU A 420 -6.16 3.87 17.45
CA LEU A 420 -6.99 4.40 16.37
C LEU A 420 -6.45 5.72 15.81
N HIS A 421 -6.20 5.70 14.51
CA HIS A 421 -5.89 6.90 13.72
C HIS A 421 -7.15 7.56 13.12
N PHE A 422 -8.29 6.85 13.05
CA PHE A 422 -9.52 7.37 12.44
C PHE A 422 -10.74 6.96 13.25
N ILE A 423 -11.37 7.90 13.94
CA ILE A 423 -12.80 7.78 14.23
C ILE A 423 -13.50 8.72 13.26
N THR A 424 -14.28 8.05 12.42
CA THR A 424 -15.49 8.51 11.74
C THR A 424 -16.10 9.78 12.34
N SER A 425 -16.40 10.77 11.50
CA SER A 425 -16.96 12.10 11.80
C SER A 425 -15.94 13.19 12.16
N GLU A 426 -16.19 14.37 11.61
CA GLU A 426 -15.40 15.60 11.57
C GLU A 426 -15.02 16.21 12.93
N VAL A 427 -15.19 15.49 14.05
CA VAL A 427 -15.23 16.11 15.38
C VAL A 427 -13.95 15.87 16.21
N HIS A 428 -13.10 14.89 15.89
CA HIS A 428 -11.98 14.50 16.81
C HIS A 428 -10.58 14.40 16.17
N SER A 429 -10.38 14.82 14.91
CA SER A 429 -9.05 14.73 14.27
C SER A 429 -8.07 15.86 14.63
N ARG A 430 -8.49 16.86 15.40
CA ARG A 430 -7.71 18.11 15.54
C ARG A 430 -6.56 18.13 16.57
N ASP A 431 -6.41 17.13 17.45
CA ASP A 431 -5.45 17.24 18.57
C ASP A 431 -4.35 16.17 18.64
N LYS A 432 -4.28 15.19 17.72
CA LYS A 432 -3.30 14.09 17.79
C LYS A 432 -1.98 14.39 17.06
N GLY A 433 -1.23 15.39 17.52
CA GLY A 433 0.16 15.65 17.13
C GLY A 433 0.44 15.74 15.61
N ALA A 434 1.73 15.67 15.23
CA ALA A 434 2.15 15.70 13.82
C ALA A 434 1.94 14.33 13.14
N LYS A 435 1.63 14.35 11.85
CA LYS A 435 1.32 13.17 11.02
C LYS A 435 2.13 13.15 9.73
N GLU A 436 2.57 11.97 9.32
CA GLU A 436 3.11 11.71 7.99
C GLU A 436 2.46 10.48 7.36
N ILE A 437 2.30 10.52 6.04
CA ILE A 437 1.89 9.37 5.24
C ILE A 437 3.14 8.79 4.58
N LEU A 438 3.44 7.53 4.86
CA LEU A 438 4.56 6.83 4.26
C LEU A 438 4.09 5.84 3.19
N CYS A 439 4.83 5.84 2.09
CA CYS A 439 4.77 4.82 1.06
C CYS A 439 6.06 3.98 1.09
N GLN A 440 6.01 2.83 0.42
CA GLN A 440 7.18 1.97 0.21
C GLN A 440 8.20 2.71 -0.67
N PRO A 441 9.39 3.06 -0.16
CA PRO A 441 10.30 3.94 -0.91
C PRO A 441 10.85 3.31 -2.18
N ASP A 442 10.99 1.99 -2.19
CA ASP A 442 11.62 1.19 -3.25
C ASP A 442 10.60 0.56 -4.22
N GLU A 443 9.30 0.66 -3.90
CA GLU A 443 8.20 0.20 -4.73
C GLU A 443 7.57 1.37 -5.50
N PRO A 444 6.83 1.09 -6.60
CA PRO A 444 6.10 2.10 -7.34
C PRO A 444 5.20 2.92 -6.43
N PHE A 445 5.31 4.25 -6.52
CA PHE A 445 4.53 5.15 -5.66
C PHE A 445 3.02 5.01 -5.90
N PHE A 446 2.62 4.87 -7.17
CA PHE A 446 1.32 4.35 -7.55
C PHE A 446 1.49 2.87 -7.88
N VAL A 447 0.65 2.03 -7.27
CA VAL A 447 0.73 0.58 -7.45
C VAL A 447 0.52 0.26 -8.92
N ASP A 448 1.50 -0.41 -9.53
CA ASP A 448 1.33 -1.15 -10.76
C ASP A 448 1.07 -2.61 -10.36
N PRO A 449 -0.20 -3.02 -10.24
CA PRO A 449 -0.50 -4.38 -9.84
C PRO A 449 0.02 -5.34 -10.93
N PRO A 450 0.29 -6.62 -10.59
CA PRO A 450 0.63 -7.62 -11.58
C PRO A 450 -0.32 -7.55 -12.80
N LEU A 451 0.19 -7.88 -13.99
CA LEU A 451 -0.58 -7.77 -15.25
C LEU A 451 -1.96 -8.43 -15.21
N TRP A 452 -2.12 -9.37 -14.31
CA TRP A 452 -3.32 -10.17 -14.11
C TRP A 452 -4.32 -9.62 -13.10
N LEU A 453 -3.89 -8.67 -12.27
CA LEU A 453 -4.79 -7.85 -11.49
C LEU A 453 -5.16 -6.60 -12.30
N PRO A 454 -6.44 -6.20 -12.28
CA PRO A 454 -6.85 -4.91 -12.83
C PRO A 454 -6.11 -3.77 -12.14
N ILE A 455 -5.75 -2.75 -12.93
CA ILE A 455 -5.23 -1.47 -12.45
C ILE A 455 -6.30 -0.79 -11.59
N ILE A 456 -7.60 -0.97 -11.92
CA ILE A 456 -8.72 -0.28 -11.25
C ILE A 456 -9.52 -1.12 -10.25
N THR A 457 -9.51 -2.45 -10.28
CA THR A 457 -10.29 -3.26 -9.32
C THR A 457 -9.37 -4.31 -8.68
N THR A 458 -9.15 -4.26 -7.36
CA THR A 458 -8.38 -5.34 -6.68
C THR A 458 -9.23 -6.40 -6.01
N SER A 459 -10.46 -6.60 -6.47
CA SER A 459 -11.19 -7.79 -6.05
C SER A 459 -10.61 -8.99 -6.82
N TRP A 460 -9.77 -9.79 -6.15
CA TRP A 460 -9.25 -11.05 -6.71
C TRP A 460 -10.29 -12.17 -6.72
N VAL A 461 -11.42 -11.99 -6.00
CA VAL A 461 -12.57 -12.92 -5.99
C VAL A 461 -13.11 -13.15 -7.41
N ARG A 462 -12.83 -12.22 -8.33
CA ARG A 462 -13.23 -12.25 -9.73
C ARG A 462 -12.11 -12.65 -10.70
N ALA A 463 -10.98 -13.15 -10.20
CA ALA A 463 -9.84 -13.57 -11.02
C ALA A 463 -9.81 -15.11 -11.16
N VAL A 464 -9.59 -15.56 -12.39
CA VAL A 464 -9.40 -16.97 -12.74
C VAL A 464 -7.96 -17.13 -13.22
N VAL A 465 -7.15 -17.82 -12.41
CA VAL A 465 -5.72 -17.97 -12.66
C VAL A 465 -5.47 -19.22 -13.48
N PHE A 466 -5.00 -19.07 -14.72
CA PHE A 466 -4.58 -20.25 -15.47
C PHE A 466 -3.24 -20.67 -14.88
N LEU A 467 -3.16 -21.93 -14.49
CA LEU A 467 -1.91 -22.61 -14.12
C LEU A 467 -1.26 -23.25 -15.35
N THR A 468 -1.79 -22.99 -16.56
CA THR A 468 -1.27 -23.51 -17.82
C THR A 468 -1.32 -22.47 -18.93
N ASN A 469 -0.40 -22.59 -19.89
CA ASN A 469 -0.41 -21.82 -21.14
C ASN A 469 -0.92 -22.62 -22.33
N GLN A 470 -1.29 -23.89 -22.14
CA GLN A 470 -1.58 -24.83 -23.23
C GLN A 470 -3.08 -25.00 -23.52
N LEU A 471 -3.97 -24.27 -22.86
CA LEU A 471 -5.40 -24.29 -23.16
C LEU A 471 -5.68 -23.79 -24.59
N SER A 472 -6.43 -24.60 -25.33
CA SER A 472 -6.97 -24.28 -26.64
C SER A 472 -7.91 -23.07 -26.58
N ASN A 473 -8.05 -22.37 -27.71
CA ASN A 473 -8.98 -21.24 -27.79
C ASN A 473 -10.44 -21.68 -27.59
N ALA A 474 -10.78 -22.91 -27.99
CA ALA A 474 -12.11 -23.48 -27.75
C ALA A 474 -12.37 -23.68 -26.26
N ALA A 475 -11.42 -24.26 -25.52
CA ALA A 475 -11.53 -24.42 -24.08
C ALA A 475 -11.65 -23.06 -23.36
N LYS A 476 -10.87 -22.06 -23.78
CA LYS A 476 -11.01 -20.69 -23.26
C LYS A 476 -12.42 -20.15 -23.47
N GLN A 477 -12.98 -20.26 -24.67
CA GLN A 477 -14.36 -19.85 -24.96
C GLN A 477 -15.39 -20.63 -24.14
N THR A 478 -15.19 -21.93 -23.93
CA THR A 478 -16.07 -22.74 -23.07
C THR A 478 -16.02 -22.28 -21.62
N LEU A 479 -14.83 -21.99 -21.07
CA LEU A 479 -14.68 -21.45 -19.73
C LEU A 479 -15.42 -20.11 -19.58
N GLU A 480 -15.29 -19.23 -20.58
CA GLU A 480 -16.00 -17.95 -20.66
C GLU A 480 -17.53 -18.11 -20.69
N GLN A 481 -18.03 -19.21 -21.25
CA GLN A 481 -19.46 -19.54 -21.33
C GLN A 481 -20.01 -20.26 -20.09
N LEU A 482 -19.18 -20.94 -19.31
CA LEU A 482 -19.59 -21.61 -18.08
C LEU A 482 -19.59 -20.67 -16.86
N ILE A 483 -18.77 -19.62 -16.93
CA ILE A 483 -18.63 -18.61 -15.89
C ILE A 483 -19.52 -17.41 -16.25
N VAL A 484 -20.84 -17.57 -16.05
CA VAL A 484 -21.90 -16.62 -16.43
C VAL A 484 -22.51 -15.96 -15.19
N PRO A 485 -23.08 -14.74 -15.29
CA PRO A 485 -23.81 -14.09 -14.19
C PRO A 485 -24.81 -15.02 -13.51
N PRO A 486 -24.89 -15.02 -12.17
CA PRO A 486 -26.15 -15.35 -11.57
C PRO A 486 -27.19 -14.37 -12.11
N ILE A 487 -28.27 -14.91 -12.66
CA ILE A 487 -29.52 -14.16 -12.84
C ILE A 487 -29.86 -13.64 -11.45
N ASP A 488 -30.14 -12.34 -11.30
CA ASP A 488 -30.61 -11.76 -10.04
C ASP A 488 -31.69 -12.68 -9.47
N VAL A 489 -31.36 -13.37 -8.39
CA VAL A 489 -32.34 -14.15 -7.64
C VAL A 489 -33.19 -13.08 -7.00
N ASP A 490 -34.42 -12.90 -7.49
CA ASP A 490 -35.39 -11.88 -7.08
C ASP A 490 -35.22 -11.57 -5.59
N SER A 491 -34.51 -10.47 -5.31
CA SER A 491 -34.35 -9.97 -3.95
C SER A 491 -35.73 -9.50 -3.54
N ASP A 492 -36.32 -10.15 -2.55
CA ASP A 492 -37.67 -9.92 -2.03
C ASP A 492 -37.93 -8.43 -1.73
N GLY A 493 -38.39 -7.68 -2.73
CA GLY A 493 -39.14 -6.42 -2.64
C GLY A 493 -38.64 -5.32 -1.70
N SER A 494 -37.38 -5.32 -1.28
CA SER A 494 -36.82 -4.22 -0.50
C SER A 494 -36.23 -3.17 -1.45
N ASP A 495 -36.93 -2.05 -1.60
CA ASP A 495 -36.51 -0.84 -2.32
C ASP A 495 -35.23 -0.22 -1.71
N TYR A 496 -34.10 -0.90 -1.85
CA TYR A 496 -32.80 -0.25 -1.83
C TYR A 496 -32.48 0.13 -3.27
N ASP A 497 -32.55 1.42 -3.58
CA ASP A 497 -32.07 2.05 -4.81
C ASP A 497 -30.56 1.75 -5.03
N PHE A 498 -30.23 0.54 -5.45
CA PHE A 498 -28.99 0.25 -6.15
C PHE A 498 -29.18 0.66 -7.61
N GLN A 499 -29.12 1.97 -7.89
CA GLN A 499 -28.85 2.47 -9.24
C GLN A 499 -27.38 2.26 -9.66
N ASP A 500 -26.75 1.15 -9.23
CA ASP A 500 -25.53 0.66 -9.87
C ASP A 500 -25.99 -0.12 -11.09
N GLY A 501 -25.74 0.43 -12.28
CA GLY A 501 -26.08 -0.20 -13.55
C GLY A 501 -25.59 -1.65 -13.58
N GLN A 502 -26.44 -2.55 -14.11
CA GLN A 502 -26.19 -3.98 -14.35
C GLN A 502 -24.74 -4.41 -14.04
N LEU A 503 -24.52 -4.92 -12.84
CA LEU A 503 -23.27 -5.53 -12.42
C LEU A 503 -23.10 -6.85 -13.18
N PHE A 504 -22.69 -6.77 -14.46
CA PHE A 504 -22.20 -7.95 -15.16
C PHE A 504 -21.02 -8.52 -14.37
N PRO A 505 -20.95 -9.84 -14.11
CA PRO A 505 -19.77 -10.43 -13.53
C PRO A 505 -18.64 -10.27 -14.53
N GLU A 506 -17.62 -9.58 -14.09
CA GLU A 506 -16.41 -9.49 -14.83
C GLU A 506 -15.54 -10.64 -14.35
N TYR A 507 -15.01 -11.49 -15.23
CA TYR A 507 -13.95 -12.45 -14.92
C TYR A 507 -12.64 -12.04 -15.65
N SER A 508 -11.49 -12.37 -15.06
CA SER A 508 -10.18 -12.09 -15.65
C SER A 508 -9.44 -13.41 -15.75
N THR A 509 -9.13 -13.81 -16.98
CA THR A 509 -8.26 -14.94 -17.26
C THR A 509 -6.81 -14.47 -17.22
N VAL A 510 -5.99 -15.24 -16.52
CA VAL A 510 -4.61 -14.85 -16.22
C VAL A 510 -3.70 -15.97 -16.68
N PRO A 511 -2.86 -15.78 -17.71
CA PRO A 511 -1.92 -16.80 -18.11
C PRO A 511 -0.87 -17.04 -17.03
N TRP A 512 -0.55 -18.31 -16.79
CA TRP A 512 0.58 -18.72 -15.98
C TRP A 512 1.90 -18.25 -16.63
N ARG A 513 2.95 -18.00 -15.85
CA ARG A 513 4.35 -17.68 -16.27
C ARG A 513 4.66 -17.83 -17.78
N GLU A 514 5.33 -16.87 -18.42
CA GLU A 514 5.64 -16.88 -19.87
C GLU A 514 6.54 -18.04 -20.38
N ASN A 515 6.91 -19.00 -19.52
CA ASN A 515 7.76 -20.11 -19.90
C ASN A 515 6.97 -21.21 -20.64
N ALA A 516 7.18 -21.30 -21.95
CA ALA A 516 6.55 -22.30 -22.82
C ALA A 516 6.89 -23.77 -22.49
N ALA A 517 7.95 -24.03 -21.73
CA ALA A 517 8.35 -25.39 -21.36
C ALA A 517 7.53 -26.01 -20.21
N MET A 518 6.80 -25.20 -19.44
CA MET A 518 6.01 -25.66 -18.30
C MET A 518 4.58 -25.97 -18.75
N ILE A 519 4.12 -27.21 -18.49
CA ILE A 519 2.81 -27.71 -18.96
C ILE A 519 1.68 -27.26 -18.04
N ASP A 520 1.83 -27.48 -16.72
CA ASP A 520 0.88 -27.08 -15.67
C ASP A 520 1.64 -26.61 -14.41
N GLY A 521 0.99 -25.76 -13.61
CA GLY A 521 1.42 -25.30 -12.29
C GLY A 521 1.25 -26.38 -11.21
N LYS A 522 2.07 -26.30 -10.16
CA LYS A 522 2.09 -27.22 -9.02
C LYS A 522 1.41 -26.62 -7.78
N VAL A 523 1.22 -27.45 -6.75
CA VAL A 523 0.74 -27.00 -5.43
C VAL A 523 1.60 -25.86 -4.86
N ASP A 524 2.93 -25.90 -5.05
CA ASP A 524 3.84 -24.82 -4.63
C ASP A 524 3.55 -23.48 -5.35
N ASP A 525 3.11 -23.54 -6.61
CA ASP A 525 2.74 -22.34 -7.37
C ASP A 525 1.45 -21.72 -6.85
N ILE A 526 0.48 -22.54 -6.43
CA ILE A 526 -0.73 -22.07 -5.73
C ILE A 526 -0.36 -21.46 -4.38
N TRP A 527 0.60 -22.04 -3.65
CA TRP A 527 1.09 -21.48 -2.39
C TRP A 527 1.69 -20.08 -2.56
N GLU A 528 2.47 -19.84 -3.61
CA GLU A 528 2.98 -18.50 -3.94
C GLU A 528 1.86 -17.48 -4.16
N LEU A 529 0.79 -17.88 -4.85
CA LEU A 529 -0.39 -17.04 -5.07
C LEU A 529 -1.10 -16.75 -3.74
N VAL A 530 -1.32 -17.76 -2.90
CA VAL A 530 -1.92 -17.60 -1.56
C VAL A 530 -1.11 -16.63 -0.73
N ARG A 531 0.21 -16.79 -0.63
CA ARG A 531 1.09 -15.86 0.13
C ARG A 531 1.03 -14.44 -0.42
N THR A 532 1.06 -14.31 -1.76
CA THR A 532 0.96 -13.00 -2.42
C THR A 532 -0.34 -12.32 -2.06
N LEU A 533 -1.48 -13.01 -2.19
CA LEU A 533 -2.81 -12.49 -1.86
C LEU A 533 -2.97 -12.25 -0.35
N TYR A 534 -2.34 -13.05 0.50
CA TYR A 534 -2.39 -12.92 1.96
C TYR A 534 -1.71 -11.64 2.46
N VAL A 535 -0.64 -11.24 1.80
CA VAL A 535 0.06 -9.96 2.05
C VAL A 535 -0.58 -8.82 1.26
N TYR A 536 -1.26 -9.14 0.16
CA TYR A 536 -1.96 -8.16 -0.65
C TYR A 536 -3.15 -7.58 0.13
N PRO A 537 -3.47 -6.29 -0.08
CA PRO A 537 -4.54 -5.63 0.65
C PRO A 537 -5.86 -6.36 0.67
N LYS A 538 -6.28 -6.82 1.85
CA LYS A 538 -7.61 -7.40 2.05
C LYS A 538 -8.67 -6.35 1.71
N THR A 539 -9.71 -6.73 0.96
CA THR A 539 -10.92 -5.92 0.81
C THR A 539 -11.54 -5.70 2.20
N ALA A 540 -12.29 -4.62 2.38
CA ALA A 540 -12.83 -4.20 3.68
C ALA A 540 -13.73 -5.24 4.38
N GLU A 541 -14.08 -6.32 3.68
CA GLU A 541 -14.84 -7.44 4.18
C GLU A 541 -13.87 -8.61 4.32
N ARG A 542 -13.66 -9.02 5.57
CA ARG A 542 -12.72 -10.05 6.02
C ARG A 542 -13.19 -11.45 5.62
N GLY A 543 -13.37 -11.69 4.32
CA GLY A 543 -13.56 -13.03 3.78
C GLY A 543 -12.24 -13.78 3.74
N THR A 544 -12.27 -15.08 4.02
CA THR A 544 -11.15 -15.99 3.75
C THR A 544 -10.72 -15.84 2.30
N ILE A 545 -9.41 -15.74 2.04
CA ILE A 545 -8.90 -15.57 0.67
C ILE A 545 -9.31 -16.78 -0.15
N SER A 546 -10.09 -16.55 -1.21
CA SER A 546 -10.49 -17.57 -2.17
C SER A 546 -10.30 -17.08 -3.61
N PHE A 547 -9.93 -18.00 -4.49
CA PHE A 547 -9.78 -17.76 -5.92
C PHE A 547 -9.87 -19.08 -6.70
N VAL A 548 -10.05 -18.97 -8.02
CA VAL A 548 -10.17 -20.13 -8.92
C VAL A 548 -8.91 -20.25 -9.78
N CYS A 549 -8.43 -21.48 -9.93
CA CYS A 549 -7.34 -21.86 -10.82
C CYS A 549 -7.82 -22.79 -11.94
N VAL A 550 -7.22 -22.69 -13.12
CA VAL A 550 -7.54 -23.54 -14.28
C VAL A 550 -6.27 -24.15 -14.83
N ASP A 551 -6.23 -25.47 -14.92
CA ASP A 551 -5.14 -26.24 -15.51
C ASP A 551 -5.61 -26.96 -16.78
N ARG A 552 -4.74 -27.77 -17.38
CA ARG A 552 -5.07 -28.48 -18.63
C ARG A 552 -6.25 -29.45 -18.50
N GLN A 553 -6.52 -29.96 -17.29
CA GLN A 553 -7.61 -30.90 -17.03
C GLN A 553 -8.98 -30.32 -17.42
N PHE A 554 -9.14 -29.00 -17.37
CA PHE A 554 -10.36 -28.31 -17.81
C PHE A 554 -10.81 -28.69 -19.23
N GLU A 555 -9.88 -28.95 -20.17
CA GLU A 555 -10.26 -29.35 -21.54
C GLU A 555 -10.93 -30.74 -21.60
N LEU A 556 -10.68 -31.58 -20.60
CA LEU A 556 -11.15 -32.95 -20.55
C LEU A 556 -12.51 -33.04 -19.84
N ASP A 557 -12.68 -32.31 -18.74
CA ASP A 557 -13.84 -32.48 -17.85
C ASP A 557 -14.51 -31.18 -17.40
N GLN A 558 -14.05 -30.02 -17.90
CA GLN A 558 -14.56 -28.69 -17.54
C GLN A 558 -14.48 -28.37 -16.03
N SER A 559 -13.61 -29.07 -15.30
CA SER A 559 -13.36 -28.82 -13.89
C SER A 559 -12.31 -27.73 -13.69
N VAL A 560 -12.44 -27.02 -12.57
CA VAL A 560 -11.49 -26.00 -12.11
C VAL A 560 -11.09 -26.28 -10.67
N ILE A 561 -10.02 -25.65 -10.22
CA ILE A 561 -9.50 -25.78 -8.87
C ILE A 561 -9.97 -24.58 -8.06
N LEU A 562 -10.81 -24.80 -7.06
CA LEU A 562 -11.19 -23.79 -6.09
C LEU A 562 -10.17 -23.81 -4.95
N VAL A 563 -9.54 -22.67 -4.68
CA VAL A 563 -8.52 -22.51 -3.64
C VAL A 563 -9.05 -21.61 -2.52
N GLN A 564 -8.80 -22.00 -1.27
CA GLN A 564 -9.14 -21.22 -0.08
C GLN A 564 -7.95 -21.21 0.89
N ALA A 565 -7.56 -20.03 1.39
CA ALA A 565 -6.57 -19.94 2.46
C ALA A 565 -7.06 -20.66 3.72
N ASP A 566 -6.17 -21.37 4.39
CA ASP A 566 -6.47 -22.11 5.60
C ASP A 566 -5.96 -21.30 6.79
N GLU A 567 -6.86 -20.52 7.39
CA GLU A 567 -6.57 -19.65 8.53
C GLU A 567 -6.81 -20.40 9.86
N TRP A 568 -5.96 -20.11 10.84
CA TRP A 568 -5.96 -20.61 12.20
C TRP A 568 -6.29 -19.44 13.12
N ASP A 569 -7.42 -19.54 13.84
CA ASP A 569 -7.93 -18.44 14.67
C ASP A 569 -7.80 -18.70 16.19
N SER A 570 -7.51 -19.93 16.61
CA SER A 570 -7.34 -20.30 18.02
C SER A 570 -5.94 -19.98 18.53
N ASP A 571 -5.80 -19.64 19.82
CA ASP A 571 -4.53 -19.45 20.55
C ASP A 571 -3.31 -19.06 19.71
N LEU A 572 -3.36 -17.87 19.09
CA LEU A 572 -2.26 -17.42 18.25
C LEU A 572 -0.96 -17.35 19.05
N GLU A 573 -1.03 -17.06 20.35
CA GLU A 573 0.08 -16.85 21.29
C GLU A 573 0.84 -18.14 21.67
N HIS A 574 0.40 -19.29 21.18
CA HIS A 574 1.06 -20.57 21.41
C HIS A 574 2.56 -20.53 21.05
N ASP A 575 3.41 -21.07 21.94
CA ASP A 575 4.89 -21.04 21.82
C ASP A 575 5.39 -21.60 20.48
N LEU A 576 4.76 -22.67 19.97
CA LEU A 576 5.09 -23.28 18.67
C LEU A 576 4.84 -22.37 17.45
N LEU A 577 4.02 -21.32 17.61
CA LEU A 577 3.74 -20.32 16.58
C LEU A 577 4.59 -19.05 16.78
N GLN A 578 5.38 -18.97 17.86
CA GLN A 578 6.10 -17.75 18.23
C GLN A 578 7.14 -17.34 17.18
N ASP A 579 7.81 -18.30 16.56
CA ASP A 579 8.90 -18.09 15.59
C ASP A 579 8.42 -18.14 14.13
N LEU A 580 7.11 -18.23 13.89
CA LEU A 580 6.56 -18.37 12.56
C LEU A 580 5.91 -17.07 12.05
N PRO A 581 6.33 -16.53 10.88
CA PRO A 581 5.60 -15.47 10.23
C PRO A 581 4.21 -15.97 9.79
N PHE A 582 3.25 -15.05 9.70
CA PHE A 582 1.83 -15.31 9.46
C PHE A 582 1.29 -16.39 10.39
N PRO A 583 1.28 -16.21 11.72
CA PRO A 583 0.89 -17.25 12.67
C PRO A 583 -0.58 -17.69 12.52
N ARG A 584 -1.38 -16.99 11.71
CA ARG A 584 -2.72 -17.41 11.28
C ARG A 584 -2.74 -18.30 10.04
N LEU A 585 -1.75 -18.24 9.17
CA LEU A 585 -1.82 -18.92 7.86
C LEU A 585 -1.24 -20.34 7.96
N ARG A 586 -2.07 -21.35 8.23
CA ARG A 586 -1.68 -22.77 8.30
C ARG A 586 -1.28 -23.33 6.93
N GLY A 587 -1.84 -22.78 5.87
CA GLY A 587 -1.62 -23.22 4.49
C GLY A 587 -2.80 -22.86 3.61
N PHE A 588 -3.26 -23.81 2.80
CA PHE A 588 -4.48 -23.65 2.02
C PHE A 588 -5.19 -24.98 1.80
N LYS A 589 -6.48 -24.88 1.48
CA LYS A 589 -7.30 -26.00 1.03
C LYS A 589 -7.63 -25.79 -0.44
N TYR A 590 -7.74 -26.86 -1.18
CA TYR A 590 -8.25 -26.78 -2.55
C TYR A 590 -9.12 -27.99 -2.88
N THR A 591 -10.01 -27.82 -3.85
CA THR A 591 -10.87 -28.89 -4.36
C THR A 591 -11.06 -28.70 -5.86
N ARG A 592 -11.35 -29.80 -6.55
CA ARG A 592 -11.72 -29.78 -7.97
C ARG A 592 -13.24 -29.81 -8.08
N ALA A 593 -13.79 -28.82 -8.74
CA ALA A 593 -15.24 -28.63 -8.88
C ALA A 593 -15.59 -28.20 -10.31
N SER A 594 -16.88 -28.31 -10.67
CA SER A 594 -17.38 -27.75 -11.93
C SER A 594 -17.09 -26.25 -11.99
N ALA A 595 -16.68 -25.75 -13.15
CA ALA A 595 -16.36 -24.33 -13.37
C ALA A 595 -17.50 -23.38 -12.96
N GLU A 596 -18.74 -23.75 -13.29
CA GLU A 596 -19.95 -22.97 -12.98
C GLU A 596 -20.14 -22.82 -11.46
N LEU A 597 -20.06 -23.94 -10.74
CA LEU A 597 -20.31 -24.01 -9.31
C LEU A 597 -19.19 -23.33 -8.50
N ALA A 598 -17.92 -23.61 -8.84
CA ALA A 598 -16.76 -23.03 -8.17
C ALA A 598 -16.73 -21.50 -8.30
N TYR A 599 -17.10 -20.98 -9.47
CA TYR A 599 -17.17 -19.54 -9.68
C TYR A 599 -18.33 -18.91 -8.92
N PHE A 600 -19.53 -19.51 -8.98
CA PHE A 600 -20.70 -19.03 -8.25
C PHE A 600 -20.43 -18.94 -6.74
N GLU A 601 -19.84 -19.97 -6.15
CA GLU A 601 -19.52 -20.01 -4.71
C GLU A 601 -18.45 -18.97 -4.33
N ASN A 602 -17.38 -18.86 -5.13
CA ASN A 602 -16.33 -17.88 -4.91
C ASN A 602 -16.88 -16.44 -5.01
N TYR A 603 -17.69 -16.16 -6.04
CA TYR A 603 -18.29 -14.84 -6.28
C TYR A 603 -19.25 -14.41 -5.16
N ASN A 604 -20.18 -15.30 -4.79
CA ASN A 604 -21.20 -15.02 -3.78
C ASN A 604 -20.66 -15.13 -2.35
N ARG A 605 -19.39 -15.53 -2.17
CA ARG A 605 -18.78 -15.82 -0.88
C ARG A 605 -19.68 -16.73 -0.03
N VAL A 606 -20.37 -17.66 -0.69
CA VAL A 606 -21.15 -18.69 0.00
C VAL A 606 -20.19 -19.34 0.97
N ASN A 607 -20.63 -19.61 2.20
CA ASN A 607 -19.78 -20.28 3.18
C ASN A 607 -19.35 -21.62 2.58
N ILE A 608 -18.16 -21.66 1.98
CA ILE A 608 -17.64 -22.79 1.20
C ILE A 608 -17.58 -24.05 2.10
N HIS A 609 -17.51 -23.86 3.42
CA HIS A 609 -17.61 -24.90 4.44
C HIS A 609 -18.98 -25.60 4.52
N ALA A 610 -20.04 -25.01 3.96
CA ALA A 610 -21.39 -25.60 3.92
C ALA A 610 -21.59 -26.53 2.72
N VAL A 611 -20.67 -26.53 1.75
CA VAL A 611 -20.73 -27.41 0.57
C VAL A 611 -19.80 -28.60 0.77
N ASN A 612 -20.35 -29.81 0.69
CA ASN A 612 -19.65 -31.07 0.91
C ASN A 612 -18.68 -31.41 -0.24
N TYR A 613 -17.57 -30.69 -0.35
CA TYR A 613 -16.46 -31.09 -1.21
C TYR A 613 -15.46 -31.98 -0.46
N LEU A 614 -14.80 -32.87 -1.20
CA LEU A 614 -13.58 -33.55 -0.77
C LEU A 614 -12.41 -32.57 -0.91
N TRP A 615 -12.01 -31.94 0.19
CA TRP A 615 -10.92 -30.97 0.21
C TRP A 615 -9.56 -31.63 0.38
N SER A 616 -8.63 -31.31 -0.52
CA SER A 616 -7.21 -31.54 -0.31
C SER A 616 -6.61 -30.40 0.51
N LYS A 617 -5.65 -30.71 1.40
CA LYS A 617 -4.98 -29.70 2.22
C LYS A 617 -3.49 -29.65 1.94
N TYR A 618 -2.98 -28.44 1.74
CA TYR A 618 -1.57 -28.15 1.77
C TYR A 618 -1.23 -27.45 3.08
N ARG A 619 -0.35 -28.07 3.86
CA ARG A 619 0.16 -27.49 5.12
C ARG A 619 1.49 -26.80 4.83
N ARG A 620 1.63 -25.55 5.24
CA ARG A 620 2.86 -24.81 4.97
C ARG A 620 4.05 -25.44 5.70
N HIS A 621 5.23 -25.24 5.15
CA HIS A 621 6.46 -25.65 5.79
C HIS A 621 6.66 -24.93 7.14
N GLY A 622 7.13 -25.67 8.16
CA GLY A 622 7.39 -25.15 9.50
C GLY A 622 6.17 -25.05 10.42
N TRP A 623 4.95 -25.30 9.93
CA TRP A 623 3.77 -25.35 10.80
C TRP A 623 3.79 -26.63 11.66
N PRO A 624 3.30 -26.59 12.93
CA PRO A 624 3.25 -27.77 13.81
C PRO A 624 2.54 -28.96 13.16
N ALA A 625 2.77 -30.20 13.61
CA ALA A 625 2.00 -31.35 13.12
C ALA A 625 0.53 -31.30 13.59
N PRO A 626 -0.41 -31.93 12.87
CA PRO A 626 -1.81 -32.03 13.30
C PRO A 626 -1.94 -32.64 14.71
N GLY A 627 -2.90 -32.18 15.51
CA GLY A 627 -3.13 -32.66 16.87
C GLY A 627 -2.17 -32.11 17.94
N ILE A 628 -1.17 -31.31 17.56
CA ILE A 628 -0.25 -30.68 18.53
C ILE A 628 -0.84 -29.39 19.10
N LEU A 629 -1.45 -28.55 18.26
CA LEU A 629 -2.09 -27.32 18.72
C LEU A 629 -3.49 -27.62 19.29
N PRO A 630 -3.93 -26.92 20.35
CA PRO A 630 -5.29 -27.03 20.87
C PRO A 630 -6.29 -26.67 19.77
N ASP A 631 -7.31 -27.49 19.53
CA ASP A 631 -8.31 -27.32 18.45
C ASP A 631 -7.81 -27.54 17.01
N ASP A 632 -6.62 -28.13 16.82
CA ASP A 632 -6.15 -28.61 15.51
C ASP A 632 -6.36 -30.12 15.43
N PRO A 633 -7.58 -30.61 15.07
CA PRO A 633 -7.88 -32.03 15.10
C PRO A 633 -6.90 -32.83 14.23
N VAL A 634 -6.59 -34.06 14.67
CA VAL A 634 -5.99 -35.06 13.79
C VAL A 634 -7.10 -35.47 12.82
N GLU A 635 -7.21 -34.75 11.72
CA GLU A 635 -8.18 -35.07 10.67
C GLU A 635 -7.61 -36.19 9.78
N ASP A 636 -8.46 -37.14 9.39
CA ASP A 636 -8.19 -38.12 8.31
C ASP A 636 -8.21 -37.41 6.95
N ILE A 637 -7.28 -36.49 6.72
CA ILE A 637 -7.21 -35.69 5.49
C ILE A 637 -5.90 -35.94 4.76
N ASP A 638 -6.01 -36.12 3.44
CA ASP A 638 -4.87 -36.24 2.53
C ASP A 638 -4.10 -34.91 2.45
N TYR A 639 -2.96 -34.88 3.14
CA TYR A 639 -1.98 -33.80 2.99
C TYR A 639 -1.17 -34.00 1.72
N VAL A 640 -1.15 -32.97 0.87
CA VAL A 640 -0.54 -33.06 -0.46
C VAL A 640 0.89 -32.49 -0.45
N ASP A 641 1.81 -33.15 -1.16
CA ASP A 641 3.18 -32.68 -1.33
C ASP A 641 3.25 -31.44 -2.23
N ARG A 642 4.18 -30.53 -1.93
CA ARG A 642 4.42 -29.28 -2.69
C ARG A 642 4.68 -29.53 -4.18
N SER A 643 5.26 -30.68 -4.51
CA SER A 643 5.68 -31.00 -5.88
C SER A 643 4.56 -31.63 -6.73
N ALA A 644 3.42 -31.93 -6.11
CA ALA A 644 2.27 -32.53 -6.75
C ALA A 644 1.57 -31.55 -7.71
N TYR A 645 0.85 -32.14 -8.65
CA TYR A 645 -0.14 -31.43 -9.46
C TYR A 645 -1.47 -31.43 -8.70
N PRO A 646 -2.19 -30.29 -8.67
CA PRO A 646 -3.43 -30.13 -7.91
C PRO A 646 -4.57 -31.03 -8.41
#